data_AF-A0A8J5X147-F1
#
_entry.id   AF-A0A8J5X147-F1
#
_cell.length_a   1.000
_cell.length_b   1.000
_cell.length_c   1.000
_cell.angle_alpha   90.00
_cell.angle_beta   90.00
_cell.angle_gamma   90.00
#
_symmetry.space_group_name_H-M   'P 1'
#
loop_
_entity.id
_entity.type
_entity.pdbx_description
1 polymer ?
#
loop_
_entity_poly.entity_id
_entity_poly.type
_entity_poly.pdbx_seq_one_letter_code
_entity_poly.pdbx_strand_id
1 'polypeptide(L)'
;MHGLVHHALRSFARETAGAAAWAAALREAGVTEESAILDAVQYPDAATFAVVSAVAAALRLELGAALDAFGEYFVSWLAEMGQMRMIDAMGATLDDLLRNLNSLHHALARTHRDAQFPTFKVEGCAADGTLVISYASVRGELLAPLVVGILRAVSLLKVDAPLEMRRLDVPHAGYDVTWACALGAPRAAPAERSAAPVRTEHERRMARGWHRALVESCCGGGQRAPRAQPAYAPSTWSTRRTRFLPSAAPDVTPAAAYVVARATAARSRIRPLSTTGAPSTSWMPLRKLFIVARTSAASAASSAEDASSAQPRAHPGLLKQLDRLLLALPSLADPGAALMRAVPCGRVAASLDDAAELCRASTFWRTNVGSIDDYELSAPAEFAARFVSHTWQQPTDWHVLMGAKCDFAEVKAAVLSMAARDLVWQRRLAEGRIAEAAVGARLSQGAAPIERWQDATLWVDKCCVAQQHPIMVPTIALLEQFVRRCEGMIVLFTWDFFARLWCVYEWALFLVLHDDADVQLCVDFFLNERTLPRYVEAIRAFRFADARTFYESDIELVRQRVEAMYHSIEHFERFVQLAAIVHVAVAVAKRTGLTHDPTSAESDLLVWAHLAAELGLAQLADVLSRARPAAWLKHTEPAGRDGSLRAEAIAGDQSWRADVMKNVDIWLGCELRPLLDASRTRALRAELPSQVAFALPSPPSSSGWAAAASLAFESRRASGASGTSEGGRP
;
A
#
# COMPACT_ATOMS: atom_id res chain seq x y z
N MET A 1 -9.33 -20.02 12.43
CA MET A 1 -7.99 -19.41 12.29
C MET A 1 -7.35 -19.81 10.96
N HIS A 2 -6.57 -18.92 10.36
CA HIS A 2 -5.93 -19.16 9.05
C HIS A 2 -4.79 -20.20 9.16
N GLY A 3 -4.66 -21.09 8.18
CA GLY A 3 -3.68 -22.19 8.17
C GLY A 3 -2.21 -21.78 8.37
N LEU A 4 -1.84 -20.56 8.02
CA LEU A 4 -0.50 -20.01 8.32
C LEU A 4 -0.17 -20.06 9.83
N VAL A 5 -1.16 -19.77 10.69
CA VAL A 5 -0.98 -19.84 12.14
C VAL A 5 -0.76 -21.28 12.60
N HIS A 6 -1.46 -22.24 11.98
CA HIS A 6 -1.28 -23.65 12.29
C HIS A 6 0.09 -24.18 11.85
N HIS A 7 0.62 -23.71 10.72
CA HIS A 7 1.96 -24.06 10.28
C HIS A 7 3.03 -23.56 11.26
N ALA A 8 2.88 -22.33 11.76
CA ALA A 8 3.75 -21.79 12.80
C ALA A 8 3.61 -22.58 14.11
N LEU A 9 2.37 -22.91 14.52
CA LEU A 9 2.09 -23.67 15.74
C LEU A 9 2.68 -25.08 15.70
N ARG A 10 2.60 -25.78 14.55
CA ARG A 10 3.26 -27.06 14.35
C ARG A 10 4.76 -26.94 14.56
N SER A 11 5.37 -25.93 13.96
CA SER A 11 6.82 -25.71 14.05
C SER A 11 7.23 -25.44 15.50
N PHE A 12 6.50 -24.56 16.19
CA PHE A 12 6.66 -24.29 17.62
C PHE A 12 6.56 -25.56 18.47
N ALA A 13 5.48 -26.33 18.32
CA ALA A 13 5.22 -27.52 19.12
C ALA A 13 6.27 -28.62 18.88
N ARG A 14 6.68 -28.84 17.63
CA ARG A 14 7.71 -29.84 17.31
C ARG A 14 9.08 -29.45 17.83
N GLU A 15 9.42 -28.16 17.79
CA GLU A 15 10.72 -27.66 18.26
C GLU A 15 10.79 -27.57 19.79
N THR A 16 9.67 -27.38 20.48
CA THR A 16 9.61 -27.22 21.95
C THR A 16 9.23 -28.50 22.70
N ALA A 17 8.17 -29.20 22.26
CA ALA A 17 7.62 -30.39 22.91
C ALA A 17 7.96 -31.70 22.19
N GLY A 18 8.48 -31.62 20.96
CA GLY A 18 8.86 -32.77 20.15
C GLY A 18 7.73 -33.36 19.30
N ALA A 19 8.10 -34.17 18.31
CA ALA A 19 7.14 -34.74 17.35
C ALA A 19 6.09 -35.66 17.98
N ALA A 20 6.45 -36.39 19.05
CA ALA A 20 5.53 -37.27 19.76
C ALA A 20 4.43 -36.49 20.51
N ALA A 21 4.79 -35.37 21.14
CA ALA A 21 3.83 -34.48 21.80
C ALA A 21 2.90 -33.82 20.78
N TRP A 22 3.44 -33.38 19.64
CA TRP A 22 2.63 -32.85 18.54
C TRP A 22 1.61 -33.87 18.01
N ALA A 23 2.03 -35.12 17.76
CA ALA A 23 1.12 -36.17 17.31
C ALA A 23 0.06 -36.52 18.36
N ALA A 24 0.38 -36.44 19.65
CA ALA A 24 -0.60 -36.60 20.73
C ALA A 24 -1.62 -35.45 20.73
N ALA A 25 -1.16 -34.21 20.59
CA ALA A 25 -2.00 -33.02 20.53
C ALA A 25 -2.98 -33.05 19.35
N LEU A 26 -2.56 -33.51 18.17
CA LEU A 26 -3.45 -33.68 17.02
C LEU A 26 -4.56 -34.71 17.27
N ARG A 27 -4.21 -35.85 17.89
CA ARG A 27 -5.21 -36.88 18.24
C ARG A 27 -6.22 -36.37 19.26
N GLU A 28 -5.77 -35.62 20.26
CA GLU A 28 -6.64 -35.02 21.28
C GLU A 28 -7.56 -33.95 20.67
N ALA A 29 -7.06 -33.16 19.71
CA ALA A 29 -7.84 -32.20 18.95
C ALA A 29 -8.79 -32.84 17.91
N GLY A 30 -8.83 -34.18 17.82
CA GLY A 30 -9.69 -34.90 16.86
C GLY A 30 -9.23 -34.79 15.41
N VAL A 31 -7.97 -34.42 15.17
CA VAL A 31 -7.42 -34.29 13.82
C VAL A 31 -6.70 -35.58 13.41
N THR A 32 -7.25 -36.25 12.40
CA THR A 32 -6.81 -37.57 11.93
C THR A 32 -5.67 -37.51 10.90
N GLU A 33 -5.57 -36.41 10.15
CA GLU A 33 -4.59 -36.21 9.09
C GLU A 33 -3.84 -34.90 9.33
N GLU A 34 -2.51 -34.96 9.55
CA GLU A 34 -1.70 -33.74 9.71
C GLU A 34 -1.65 -32.90 8.43
N SER A 35 -1.72 -33.56 7.26
CA SER A 35 -1.84 -32.93 5.94
C SER A 35 -3.03 -31.97 5.87
N ALA A 36 -4.13 -32.31 6.55
CA ALA A 36 -5.36 -31.54 6.57
C ALA A 36 -5.27 -30.23 7.37
N ILE A 37 -4.17 -29.96 8.10
CA ILE A 37 -3.95 -28.72 8.87
C ILE A 37 -3.06 -27.71 8.09
N LEU A 38 -2.48 -28.11 6.97
CA LEU A 38 -1.35 -27.41 6.35
C LEU A 38 -1.69 -26.60 5.09
N ASP A 39 -2.93 -26.70 4.62
CA ASP A 39 -3.38 -25.89 3.50
C ASP A 39 -3.70 -24.46 3.97
N ALA A 40 -3.57 -23.47 3.06
CA ALA A 40 -3.95 -22.06 3.27
C ALA A 40 -5.48 -21.89 3.37
N VAL A 41 -6.11 -22.72 4.19
CA VAL A 41 -7.54 -22.84 4.45
C VAL A 41 -7.83 -22.29 5.83
N GLN A 42 -9.08 -21.86 6.03
CA GLN A 42 -9.58 -21.41 7.32
C GLN A 42 -10.04 -22.60 8.16
N TYR A 43 -9.53 -22.71 9.38
CA TYR A 43 -9.93 -23.74 10.35
C TYR A 43 -10.92 -23.17 11.38
N PRO A 44 -11.79 -24.00 11.99
CA PRO A 44 -12.54 -23.58 13.17
C PRO A 44 -11.60 -23.15 14.30
N ASP A 45 -11.95 -22.08 15.01
CA ASP A 45 -11.12 -21.59 16.12
C ASP A 45 -10.99 -22.63 17.24
N ALA A 46 -12.04 -23.41 17.49
CA ALA A 46 -12.03 -24.52 18.45
C ALA A 46 -10.91 -25.54 18.17
N ALA A 47 -10.66 -25.88 16.90
CA ALA A 47 -9.58 -26.77 16.52
C ALA A 47 -8.20 -26.16 16.84
N THR A 48 -8.05 -24.85 16.61
CA THR A 48 -6.81 -24.14 16.97
C THR A 48 -6.57 -24.19 18.48
N PHE A 49 -7.59 -23.87 19.27
CA PHE A 49 -7.49 -23.84 20.73
C PHE A 49 -7.26 -25.22 21.33
N ALA A 50 -7.86 -26.27 20.76
CA ALA A 50 -7.61 -27.66 21.18
C ALA A 50 -6.13 -28.02 21.00
N VAL A 51 -5.55 -27.69 19.83
CA VAL A 51 -4.13 -27.95 19.56
C VAL A 51 -3.23 -27.13 20.48
N VAL A 52 -3.47 -25.82 20.66
CA VAL A 52 -2.66 -24.99 21.55
C VAL A 52 -2.75 -25.48 23.00
N SER A 53 -3.93 -25.88 23.47
CA SER A 53 -4.12 -26.39 24.83
C SER A 53 -3.35 -27.69 25.07
N ALA A 54 -3.38 -28.61 24.10
CA ALA A 54 -2.62 -29.86 24.20
C ALA A 54 -1.10 -29.61 24.16
N VAL A 55 -0.63 -28.64 23.35
CA VAL A 55 0.77 -28.21 23.36
C VAL A 55 1.15 -27.58 24.71
N ALA A 56 0.29 -26.74 25.29
CA ALA A 56 0.50 -26.16 26.61
C ALA A 56 0.62 -27.24 27.70
N ALA A 57 -0.27 -28.24 27.67
CA ALA A 57 -0.24 -29.38 28.59
C ALA A 57 1.04 -30.20 28.44
N ALA A 58 1.48 -30.46 27.21
CA ALA A 58 2.74 -31.17 26.94
C ALA A 58 3.97 -30.40 27.45
N LEU A 59 3.94 -29.07 27.37
CA LEU A 59 4.98 -28.17 27.90
C LEU A 59 4.83 -27.90 29.41
N ARG A 60 3.75 -28.38 30.05
CA ARG A 60 3.39 -28.10 31.45
C ARG A 60 3.28 -26.60 31.74
N LEU A 61 2.75 -25.86 30.78
CA LEU A 61 2.49 -24.42 30.89
C LEU A 61 0.99 -24.16 31.00
N GLU A 62 0.63 -23.11 31.73
CA GLU A 62 -0.70 -22.51 31.62
C GLU A 62 -0.93 -22.01 30.18
N LEU A 63 -2.18 -22.10 29.70
CA LEU A 63 -2.53 -21.75 28.31
C LEU A 63 -2.05 -20.35 27.92
N GLY A 64 -2.21 -19.37 28.80
CA GLY A 64 -1.76 -18.00 28.56
C GLY A 64 -0.24 -17.89 28.38
N ALA A 65 0.54 -18.63 29.18
CA ALA A 65 2.01 -18.65 29.06
C ALA A 65 2.47 -19.36 27.78
N ALA A 66 1.75 -20.42 27.36
CA ALA A 66 2.02 -21.09 26.09
C ALA A 66 1.69 -20.19 24.88
N LEU A 67 0.57 -19.46 24.91
CA LEU A 67 0.19 -18.48 23.88
C LEU A 67 1.20 -17.33 23.79
N ASP A 68 1.66 -16.82 24.93
CA ASP A 68 2.72 -15.79 25.00
C ASP A 68 4.03 -16.27 24.36
N ALA A 69 4.52 -17.45 24.76
CA ALA A 69 5.70 -18.06 24.17
C ALA A 69 5.53 -18.34 22.67
N PHE A 70 4.35 -18.79 22.25
CA PHE A 70 4.03 -18.98 20.84
C PHE A 70 4.05 -17.65 20.08
N GLY A 71 3.59 -16.55 20.66
CA GLY A 71 3.65 -15.22 20.06
C GLY A 71 5.07 -14.74 19.80
N GLU A 72 5.97 -14.94 20.77
CA GLU A 72 7.40 -14.63 20.59
C GLU A 72 8.03 -15.50 19.48
N TYR A 73 7.69 -16.79 19.46
CA TYR A 73 8.13 -17.71 18.42
C TYR A 73 7.61 -17.31 17.04
N PHE A 74 6.34 -16.92 16.94
CA PHE A 74 5.67 -16.58 15.68
C PHE A 74 6.41 -15.49 14.90
N VAL A 75 6.90 -14.46 15.58
CA VAL A 75 7.69 -13.39 14.95
C VAL A 75 9.03 -13.90 14.42
N SER A 76 9.70 -14.77 15.18
CA SER A 76 10.95 -15.41 14.74
C SER A 76 10.71 -16.34 13.55
N TRP A 77 9.61 -17.09 13.57
CA TRP A 77 9.21 -17.99 12.50
C TRP A 77 8.88 -17.21 11.21
N LEU A 78 8.16 -16.09 11.31
CA LEU A 78 7.93 -15.18 10.17
C LEU A 78 9.26 -14.66 9.58
N ALA A 79 10.22 -14.30 10.44
CA ALA A 79 11.56 -13.90 10.00
C ALA A 79 12.25 -14.98 9.18
N GLU A 80 12.22 -16.23 9.65
CA GLU A 80 12.81 -17.39 8.98
C GLU A 80 12.12 -17.72 7.65
N MET A 81 10.81 -17.48 7.55
CA MET A 81 10.03 -17.62 6.32
C MET A 81 10.25 -16.48 5.30
N GLY A 82 11.20 -15.57 5.55
CA GLY A 82 11.46 -14.43 4.67
C GLY A 82 10.42 -13.31 4.75
N GLN A 83 9.47 -13.39 5.69
CA GLN A 83 8.40 -12.40 5.87
C GLN A 83 8.89 -11.12 6.58
N MET A 84 10.18 -11.05 6.92
CA MET A 84 10.77 -9.85 7.53
C MET A 84 10.57 -8.62 6.66
N ARG A 85 10.60 -8.77 5.33
CA ARG A 85 10.34 -7.67 4.39
C ARG A 85 8.93 -7.08 4.56
N MET A 86 7.92 -7.92 4.79
CA MET A 86 6.56 -7.46 5.10
C MET A 86 6.50 -6.72 6.45
N ILE A 87 7.21 -7.22 7.47
CA ILE A 87 7.28 -6.54 8.78
C ILE A 87 8.07 -5.22 8.68
N ASP A 88 9.13 -5.17 7.87
CA ASP A 88 9.90 -3.96 7.54
C ASP A 88 9.10 -2.94 6.74
N ALA A 89 8.18 -3.40 5.89
CA ALA A 89 7.20 -2.54 5.22
C ALA A 89 6.26 -1.81 6.18
N MET A 90 6.16 -2.24 7.45
CA MET A 90 5.35 -1.57 8.47
C MET A 90 6.09 -0.45 9.21
N GLY A 91 7.38 -0.26 8.95
CA GLY A 91 8.18 0.83 9.50
C GLY A 91 9.36 0.38 10.35
N ALA A 92 10.08 1.38 10.87
CA ALA A 92 11.37 1.19 11.56
C ALA A 92 11.20 1.09 13.08
N THR A 93 10.17 1.71 13.65
CA THR A 93 9.90 1.70 15.10
C THR A 93 8.69 0.83 15.45
N LEU A 94 8.53 0.52 16.74
CA LEU A 94 7.35 -0.17 17.24
C LEU A 94 6.07 0.65 17.02
N ASP A 95 6.13 1.97 17.22
CA ASP A 95 5.00 2.87 16.98
C ASP A 95 4.61 2.91 15.50
N ASP A 96 5.59 2.92 14.57
CA ASP A 96 5.31 2.83 13.14
C ASP A 96 4.55 1.54 12.81
N LEU A 97 5.07 0.41 13.30
CA LEU A 97 4.50 -0.90 13.02
C LEU A 97 3.07 -1.01 13.54
N LEU A 98 2.84 -0.60 14.79
CA LEU A 98 1.53 -0.67 15.41
C LEU A 98 0.50 0.20 14.68
N ARG A 99 0.89 1.40 14.24
CA ARG A 99 -0.01 2.31 13.50
C ARG A 99 -0.29 1.84 12.07
N ASN A 100 0.63 1.07 11.48
CA ASN A 100 0.44 0.45 10.16
C ASN A 100 -0.22 -0.95 10.22
N LEU A 101 -0.29 -1.57 11.40
CA LEU A 101 -0.72 -2.96 11.56
C LEU A 101 -2.16 -3.18 11.11
N ASN A 102 -3.09 -2.28 11.45
CA ASN A 102 -4.46 -2.35 10.95
C ASN A 102 -4.50 -2.29 9.42
N SER A 103 -3.75 -1.37 8.81
CA SER A 103 -3.67 -1.22 7.35
C SER A 103 -3.16 -2.49 6.67
N LEU A 104 -2.16 -3.16 7.26
CA LEU A 104 -1.70 -4.48 6.81
C LEU A 104 -2.78 -5.55 6.97
N HIS A 105 -3.46 -5.61 8.11
CA HIS A 105 -4.53 -6.58 8.34
C HIS A 105 -5.69 -6.39 7.35
N HIS A 106 -6.06 -5.15 7.03
CA HIS A 106 -7.06 -4.88 5.98
C HIS A 106 -6.55 -5.28 4.60
N ALA A 107 -5.28 -5.04 4.31
CA ALA A 107 -4.66 -5.50 3.07
C ALA A 107 -4.72 -7.02 2.95
N LEU A 108 -4.32 -7.74 4.01
CA LEU A 108 -4.35 -9.19 4.07
C LEU A 108 -5.78 -9.76 4.08
N ALA A 109 -6.76 -9.07 4.67
CA ALA A 109 -8.16 -9.49 4.64
C ALA A 109 -8.76 -9.52 3.23
N ARG A 110 -8.18 -8.79 2.27
CA ARG A 110 -8.59 -8.86 0.86
C ARG A 110 -8.02 -10.08 0.14
N THR A 111 -6.80 -10.50 0.51
CA THR A 111 -6.15 -11.68 -0.07
C THR A 111 -6.61 -12.98 0.61
N HIS A 112 -6.87 -12.91 1.92
CA HIS A 112 -7.35 -13.99 2.77
C HIS A 112 -8.74 -13.63 3.30
N ARG A 113 -9.76 -13.70 2.43
CA ARG A 113 -11.13 -13.22 2.74
C ARG A 113 -11.77 -13.91 3.95
N ASP A 114 -11.37 -15.14 4.24
CA ASP A 114 -11.88 -15.91 5.37
C ASP A 114 -11.12 -15.63 6.68
N ALA A 115 -9.94 -14.99 6.59
CA ALA A 115 -9.13 -14.67 7.76
C ALA A 115 -9.79 -13.56 8.59
N GLN A 116 -9.69 -13.67 9.91
CA GLN A 116 -10.24 -12.69 10.85
C GLN A 116 -9.10 -12.13 11.68
N PHE A 117 -8.77 -10.86 11.40
CA PHE A 117 -7.67 -10.15 12.01
C PHE A 117 -8.15 -9.30 13.20
N PRO A 118 -7.33 -9.13 14.25
CA PRO A 118 -7.64 -8.20 15.31
C PRO A 118 -7.45 -6.74 14.87
N THR A 119 -8.12 -5.83 15.59
CA THR A 119 -7.98 -4.38 15.44
C THR A 119 -7.20 -3.81 16.63
N PHE A 120 -6.32 -2.84 16.35
CA PHE A 120 -5.53 -2.15 17.36
C PHE A 120 -5.83 -0.65 17.37
N LYS A 121 -5.78 -0.03 18.55
CA LYS A 121 -5.72 1.43 18.70
C LYS A 121 -4.45 1.80 19.43
N VAL A 122 -3.77 2.84 18.97
CA VAL A 122 -2.48 3.27 19.53
C VAL A 122 -2.57 4.73 19.92
N GLU A 123 -2.70 4.97 21.22
CA GLU A 123 -2.68 6.32 21.77
C GLU A 123 -1.28 6.61 22.34
N GLY A 124 -0.64 7.65 21.82
CA GLY A 124 0.59 8.17 22.41
C GLY A 124 0.21 9.12 23.53
N CYS A 125 0.32 8.68 24.79
CA CYS A 125 -0.05 9.55 25.89
C CYS A 125 0.68 9.20 27.19
N ALA A 126 1.95 9.59 27.25
CA ALA A 126 2.53 10.19 28.44
C ALA A 126 3.82 10.95 28.06
N ALA A 127 4.17 11.98 28.84
CA ALA A 127 5.41 12.75 28.67
C ALA A 127 6.69 11.90 28.85
N ASP A 128 6.54 10.64 29.25
CA ASP A 128 7.60 9.67 29.52
C ASP A 128 7.86 8.70 28.35
N GLY A 129 7.09 8.76 27.25
CA GLY A 129 7.25 7.87 26.09
C GLY A 129 6.46 6.57 26.15
N THR A 130 5.51 6.41 27.09
CA THR A 130 4.62 5.25 27.18
C THR A 130 3.56 5.23 26.05
N LEU A 131 3.37 4.08 25.41
CA LEU A 131 2.33 3.83 24.41
C LEU A 131 1.13 3.13 25.06
N VAL A 132 -0.08 3.60 24.80
CA VAL A 132 -1.32 2.90 25.19
C VAL A 132 -1.86 2.13 23.99
N ILE A 133 -1.93 0.81 24.12
CA ILE A 133 -2.37 -0.09 23.05
C ILE A 133 -3.69 -0.73 23.46
N SER A 134 -4.75 -0.52 22.69
CA SER A 134 -6.03 -1.22 22.85
C SER A 134 -6.21 -2.27 21.76
N TYR A 135 -6.71 -3.43 22.14
CA TYR A 135 -6.90 -4.59 21.27
C TYR A 135 -8.36 -5.04 21.28
N ALA A 136 -8.88 -5.33 20.09
CA ALA A 136 -10.21 -5.86 19.86
C ALA A 136 -10.18 -7.03 18.88
N SER A 137 -10.95 -8.08 19.17
CA SER A 137 -11.11 -9.24 18.29
C SER A 137 -12.48 -9.88 18.46
N VAL A 138 -13.01 -10.50 17.40
CA VAL A 138 -14.14 -11.43 17.54
C VAL A 138 -13.89 -12.55 18.54
N ARG A 139 -12.61 -12.89 18.79
CA ARG A 139 -12.17 -13.92 19.74
C ARG A 139 -12.04 -13.40 21.18
N GLY A 140 -12.42 -12.14 21.44
CA GLY A 140 -12.29 -11.50 22.73
C GLY A 140 -10.84 -11.47 23.25
N GLU A 141 -10.69 -11.51 24.56
CA GLU A 141 -9.38 -11.46 25.23
C GLU A 141 -8.57 -12.76 25.19
N LEU A 142 -9.12 -13.86 24.64
CA LEU A 142 -8.49 -15.18 24.69
C LEU A 142 -7.09 -15.22 24.02
N LEU A 143 -6.89 -14.42 22.97
CA LEU A 143 -5.60 -14.28 22.27
C LEU A 143 -4.75 -13.11 22.79
N ALA A 144 -5.17 -12.43 23.85
CA ALA A 144 -4.40 -11.32 24.43
C ALA A 144 -2.97 -11.74 24.81
N PRO A 145 -2.71 -12.93 25.41
CA PRO A 145 -1.34 -13.36 25.70
C PRO A 145 -0.48 -13.57 24.43
N LEU A 146 -1.08 -14.10 23.36
CA LEU A 146 -0.40 -14.26 22.07
C LEU A 146 0.07 -12.90 21.52
N VAL A 147 -0.80 -11.89 21.59
CA VAL A 147 -0.50 -10.53 21.16
C VAL A 147 0.65 -9.93 21.97
N VAL A 148 0.64 -10.12 23.29
CA VAL A 148 1.73 -9.64 24.17
C VAL A 148 3.08 -10.23 23.73
N GLY A 149 3.15 -11.54 23.48
CA GLY A 149 4.37 -12.20 23.00
C GLY A 149 4.84 -11.68 21.64
N ILE A 150 3.90 -11.47 20.70
CA ILE A 150 4.20 -10.87 19.39
C ILE A 150 4.82 -9.48 19.57
N LEU A 151 4.20 -8.61 20.37
CA LEU A 151 4.65 -7.22 20.55
C LEU A 151 6.02 -7.13 21.23
N ARG A 152 6.28 -8.00 22.22
CA ARG A 152 7.61 -8.13 22.83
C ARG A 152 8.67 -8.55 21.83
N ALA A 153 8.40 -9.58 21.04
CA ALA A 153 9.36 -10.06 20.05
C ALA A 153 9.60 -9.05 18.93
N VAL A 154 8.56 -8.36 18.46
CA VAL A 154 8.68 -7.27 17.48
C VAL A 154 9.52 -6.12 18.05
N SER A 155 9.32 -5.73 19.31
CA SER A 155 10.09 -4.67 19.95
C SER A 155 11.58 -5.01 19.98
N LEU A 156 11.94 -6.23 20.43
CA LEU A 156 13.33 -6.68 20.41
C LEU A 156 13.92 -6.73 18.99
N LEU A 157 13.14 -7.20 18.03
CA LEU A 157 13.56 -7.34 16.64
C LEU A 157 13.78 -5.98 15.94
N LYS A 158 12.95 -4.98 16.25
CA LYS A 158 12.93 -3.68 15.56
C LYS A 158 13.81 -2.61 16.21
N VAL A 159 13.79 -2.55 17.53
CA VAL A 159 14.42 -1.46 18.30
C VAL A 159 15.44 -1.97 19.33
N ASP A 160 15.70 -3.28 19.38
CA ASP A 160 16.62 -3.94 20.33
C ASP A 160 16.37 -3.53 21.79
N ALA A 161 15.10 -3.29 22.15
CA ALA A 161 14.69 -2.91 23.48
C ALA A 161 13.58 -3.86 23.97
N PRO A 162 13.57 -4.24 25.26
CA PRO A 162 12.46 -4.99 25.82
C PRO A 162 11.21 -4.10 25.93
N LEU A 163 10.04 -4.68 25.70
CA LEU A 163 8.75 -4.01 25.88
C LEU A 163 8.11 -4.48 27.18
N GLU A 164 7.95 -3.58 28.13
CA GLU A 164 7.15 -3.83 29.34
C GLU A 164 5.70 -3.49 29.05
N MET A 165 4.79 -4.45 29.24
CA MET A 165 3.37 -4.28 29.00
C MET A 165 2.59 -4.52 30.29
N ARG A 166 1.83 -3.52 30.73
CA ARG A 166 0.93 -3.61 31.89
C ARG A 166 -0.51 -3.47 31.45
N ARG A 167 -1.32 -4.51 31.69
CA ARG A 167 -2.77 -4.47 31.43
C ARG A 167 -3.42 -3.40 32.32
N LEU A 168 -4.32 -2.61 31.74
CA LEU A 168 -5.16 -1.64 32.46
C LEU A 168 -6.44 -2.33 32.94
N ASP A 169 -6.93 -1.91 34.11
CA ASP A 169 -8.12 -2.50 34.73
C ASP A 169 -9.39 -2.25 33.91
N VAL A 170 -9.47 -1.06 33.28
CA VAL A 170 -10.59 -0.66 32.43
C VAL A 170 -10.09 -0.56 30.99
N PRO A 171 -10.60 -1.39 30.05
CA PRO A 171 -10.26 -1.27 28.65
C PRO A 171 -10.90 -0.01 28.05
N HIS A 172 -10.31 0.53 26.98
CA HIS A 172 -10.96 1.57 26.20
C HIS A 172 -12.33 1.11 25.66
N ALA A 173 -13.28 2.04 25.57
CA ALA A 173 -14.61 1.75 25.06
C ALA A 173 -14.52 1.11 23.66
N GLY A 174 -15.17 -0.05 23.48
CA GLY A 174 -15.13 -0.80 22.23
C GLY A 174 -13.97 -1.80 22.09
N TYR A 175 -13.08 -1.91 23.08
CA TYR A 175 -11.92 -2.81 23.06
C TYR A 175 -12.00 -3.88 24.16
N ASP A 176 -11.41 -5.05 23.89
CA ASP A 176 -11.41 -6.17 24.83
C ASP A 176 -10.33 -6.01 25.90
N VAL A 177 -9.14 -5.52 25.50
CA VAL A 177 -7.99 -5.35 26.39
C VAL A 177 -7.28 -4.03 26.08
N THR A 178 -6.72 -3.37 27.09
CA THR A 178 -5.83 -2.22 26.92
C THR A 178 -4.58 -2.37 27.77
N TRP A 179 -3.42 -2.03 27.21
CA TRP A 179 -2.12 -2.08 27.88
C TRP A 179 -1.44 -0.71 27.86
N ALA A 180 -0.81 -0.35 28.98
CA ALA A 180 0.25 0.65 29.01
C ALA A 180 1.59 -0.04 28.71
N CYS A 181 2.32 0.47 27.73
CA CYS A 181 3.52 -0.16 27.19
C CYS A 181 4.72 0.79 27.25
N ALA A 182 5.78 0.39 27.94
CA ALA A 182 7.01 1.17 28.07
C ALA A 182 8.19 0.42 27.46
N LEU A 183 9.00 1.13 26.66
CA LEU A 183 10.26 0.59 26.15
C LEU A 183 11.34 0.68 27.23
N GLY A 184 11.98 -0.45 27.53
CA GLY A 184 13.16 -0.48 28.38
C GLY A 184 14.40 0.06 27.68
N ALA A 185 15.53 0.09 28.40
CA ALA A 185 16.80 0.47 27.80
C ALA A 185 17.19 -0.49 26.65
N PRO A 186 17.72 0.03 25.52
CA PRO A 186 18.25 -0.82 24.46
C PRO A 186 19.26 -1.80 25.04
N ARG A 187 19.25 -3.03 24.54
CA ARG A 187 20.22 -4.02 24.93
C ARG A 187 21.61 -3.49 24.58
N ALA A 188 22.53 -3.50 25.56
CA ALA A 188 23.89 -3.02 25.30
C ALA A 188 24.45 -3.73 24.08
N ALA A 189 24.96 -2.95 23.10
CA ALA A 189 25.61 -3.50 21.92
C ALA A 189 26.61 -4.56 22.38
N PRO A 190 26.59 -5.77 21.82
CA PRO A 190 27.53 -6.79 22.23
C PRO A 190 28.94 -6.21 22.07
N ALA A 191 29.65 -6.01 23.17
CA ALA A 191 31.06 -5.64 23.15
C ALA A 191 31.76 -6.55 22.13
N GLU A 192 32.51 -5.96 21.19
CA GLU A 192 33.17 -6.66 20.08
C GLU A 192 33.63 -8.04 20.54
N ARG A 193 32.87 -9.07 20.16
CA ARG A 193 33.16 -10.42 20.61
C ARG A 193 34.41 -10.86 19.87
N SER A 194 35.51 -11.04 20.60
CA SER A 194 36.62 -11.86 20.11
C SER A 194 36.04 -13.14 19.52
N ALA A 195 36.49 -13.52 18.32
CA ALA A 195 36.02 -14.65 17.52
C ALA A 195 35.63 -15.87 18.36
N ALA A 196 34.37 -15.90 18.81
CA ALA A 196 33.76 -17.08 19.41
C ALA A 196 33.33 -18.00 18.25
N PRO A 197 33.36 -19.33 18.43
CA PRO A 197 33.01 -20.26 17.38
C PRO A 197 31.62 -19.95 16.82
N VAL A 198 31.49 -20.04 15.50
CA VAL A 198 30.22 -19.85 14.78
C VAL A 198 29.20 -20.82 15.35
N ARG A 199 28.26 -20.31 16.16
CA ARG A 199 27.12 -21.09 16.65
C ARG A 199 26.35 -21.64 15.45
N THR A 200 25.96 -22.91 15.53
CA THR A 200 25.05 -23.54 14.59
C THR A 200 23.69 -22.81 14.59
N GLU A 201 22.91 -22.92 13.51
CA GLU A 201 21.58 -22.28 13.47
C GLU A 201 20.65 -22.79 14.59
N HIS A 202 20.83 -24.05 15.00
CA HIS A 202 20.16 -24.64 16.15
C HIS A 202 20.55 -23.95 17.48
N GLU A 203 21.83 -23.62 17.68
CA GLU A 203 22.30 -22.89 18.87
C GLU A 203 21.91 -21.40 18.85
N ARG A 204 21.73 -20.81 17.66
CA ARG A 204 21.10 -19.49 17.51
C ARG A 204 19.61 -19.54 17.84
N ARG A 205 18.90 -20.59 17.38
CA ARG A 205 17.50 -20.89 17.71
C ARG A 205 17.27 -21.01 19.22
N MET A 206 18.11 -21.76 19.93
CA MET A 206 18.03 -21.96 21.39
C MET A 206 18.38 -20.71 22.22
N ALA A 207 19.07 -19.73 21.62
CA ALA A 207 19.48 -18.49 22.29
C ALA A 207 18.49 -17.32 22.15
N ARG A 208 17.44 -17.47 21.31
CA ARG A 208 16.34 -16.49 21.18
C ARG A 208 15.41 -16.61 22.42
N GLY A 209 14.94 -15.48 22.95
CA GLY A 209 14.44 -15.31 24.34
C GLY A 209 13.29 -16.21 24.84
N TRP A 210 12.57 -16.90 23.96
CA TRP A 210 11.44 -17.78 24.28
C TRP A 210 11.81 -18.93 25.23
N HIS A 211 13.09 -19.33 25.28
CA HIS A 211 13.58 -20.38 26.17
C HIS A 211 13.64 -19.94 27.65
N ARG A 212 13.70 -18.63 27.96
CA ARG A 212 13.79 -18.13 29.34
C ARG A 212 12.47 -18.32 30.09
N ALA A 213 11.33 -18.02 29.47
CA ALA A 213 10.01 -18.26 30.06
C ALA A 213 9.73 -19.76 30.27
N LEU A 214 10.12 -20.60 29.30
CA LEU A 214 10.04 -22.07 29.41
C LEU A 214 10.92 -22.60 30.55
N VAL A 215 12.15 -22.09 30.72
CA VAL A 215 13.09 -22.53 31.76
C VAL A 215 12.72 -22.00 33.14
N GLU A 216 12.33 -20.73 33.27
CA GLU A 216 11.94 -20.13 34.56
C GLU A 216 10.64 -20.75 35.08
N SER A 217 9.69 -21.11 34.21
CA SER A 217 8.46 -21.81 34.59
C SER A 217 8.70 -23.30 34.90
N CYS A 218 9.52 -24.01 34.11
CA CYS A 218 9.86 -25.41 34.37
C CYS A 218 10.76 -25.62 35.61
N CYS A 219 11.54 -24.60 36.01
CA CYS A 219 12.45 -24.67 37.18
C CYS A 219 11.83 -24.15 38.48
N GLY A 220 10.56 -23.72 38.49
CA GLY A 220 9.86 -23.17 39.66
C GLY A 220 9.45 -24.18 40.74
N GLY A 221 9.86 -25.44 40.65
CA GLY A 221 9.47 -26.49 41.60
C GLY A 221 10.56 -27.51 41.84
N GLY A 222 11.50 -27.21 42.75
CA GLY A 222 12.42 -28.21 43.28
C GLY A 222 13.75 -27.64 43.74
N GLN A 223 13.85 -27.36 45.04
CA GLN A 223 15.15 -27.27 45.71
C GLN A 223 15.90 -28.61 45.51
N ARG A 224 16.91 -28.62 44.64
CA ARG A 224 17.96 -29.63 44.67
C ARG A 224 19.25 -28.98 45.14
N ALA A 225 19.65 -29.35 46.36
CA ALA A 225 20.90 -28.97 46.98
C ALA A 225 22.10 -29.34 46.05
N PRO A 226 23.12 -28.47 45.92
CA PRO A 226 24.26 -28.77 45.08
C PRO A 226 25.15 -29.83 45.74
N ARG A 227 25.42 -30.92 45.00
CA ARG A 227 26.46 -31.90 45.33
C ARG A 227 27.83 -31.22 45.21
N ALA A 228 28.62 -31.32 46.27
CA ALA A 228 29.99 -30.83 46.34
C ALA A 228 30.93 -31.61 45.41
N GLN A 229 31.85 -30.90 44.76
CA GLN A 229 33.13 -31.42 44.26
C GLN A 229 34.27 -30.52 44.78
N PRO A 230 35.49 -31.08 44.95
CA PRO A 230 36.43 -30.59 45.94
C PRO A 230 37.43 -29.54 45.44
N ALA A 231 37.81 -28.67 46.40
CA ALA A 231 38.99 -27.86 46.59
C ALA A 231 40.02 -27.67 45.46
N TYR A 232 40.33 -26.39 45.17
CA TYR A 232 41.72 -25.91 45.22
C TYR A 232 41.76 -24.39 45.47
N ALA A 233 42.46 -23.98 46.53
CA ALA A 233 42.88 -22.60 46.80
C ALA A 233 44.42 -22.61 46.91
N PRO A 234 45.09 -21.58 46.38
CA PRO A 234 45.82 -20.65 47.24
C PRO A 234 45.75 -19.21 46.66
N SER A 235 46.08 -18.09 47.31
CA SER A 235 46.57 -17.73 48.64
C SER A 235 46.44 -16.20 48.73
N THR A 236 46.06 -15.74 49.93
CA THR A 236 46.25 -14.42 50.56
C THR A 236 47.10 -13.37 49.84
N TRP A 237 46.64 -12.11 49.78
CA TRP A 237 47.37 -10.92 50.27
C TRP A 237 46.38 -9.79 50.59
N SER A 238 46.48 -9.26 51.80
CA SER A 238 45.72 -8.14 52.35
C SER A 238 46.40 -6.79 52.06
N THR A 239 45.65 -5.68 51.94
CA THR A 239 45.80 -4.49 52.82
C THR A 239 44.80 -3.35 52.53
N ARG A 240 44.11 -2.93 53.59
CA ARG A 240 43.81 -1.57 54.11
C ARG A 240 43.10 -0.49 53.26
N ARG A 241 41.87 -0.19 53.74
CA ARG A 241 41.22 1.10 54.06
C ARG A 241 41.99 2.41 53.77
N THR A 242 41.24 3.39 53.23
CA THR A 242 41.03 4.70 53.88
C THR A 242 39.73 5.37 53.44
N ARG A 243 39.02 5.94 54.42
CA ARG A 243 37.82 6.80 54.30
C ARG A 243 38.20 8.18 53.77
N PHE A 244 37.30 8.86 53.07
CA PHE A 244 36.98 10.28 53.31
C PHE A 244 35.57 10.62 52.79
N LEU A 245 34.75 11.13 53.71
CA LEU A 245 33.55 11.96 53.55
C LEU A 245 33.83 13.17 54.46
N PRO A 246 33.35 14.41 54.16
CA PRO A 246 31.96 14.73 54.49
C PRO A 246 31.26 15.85 53.67
N SER A 247 29.91 15.89 53.80
CA SER A 247 29.05 17.10 54.01
C SER A 247 28.91 18.13 52.87
N ALA A 248 27.77 18.73 52.51
CA ALA A 248 26.37 18.72 52.93
C ALA A 248 25.50 19.40 51.85
N ALA A 249 24.17 19.19 51.97
CA ALA A 249 23.01 19.65 51.20
C ALA A 249 22.82 21.22 51.19
N PRO A 250 21.76 21.84 50.60
CA PRO A 250 20.46 21.26 50.22
C PRO A 250 19.74 21.76 48.94
N ASP A 251 18.71 20.97 48.58
CA ASP A 251 17.39 21.24 47.97
C ASP A 251 17.13 22.52 47.14
N VAL A 252 16.44 22.34 46.00
CA VAL A 252 15.05 22.81 45.75
C VAL A 252 14.68 22.57 44.26
N THR A 253 13.51 21.98 44.04
CA THR A 253 12.64 22.03 42.84
C THR A 253 11.22 22.40 43.31
N PRO A 254 10.20 22.66 42.47
CA PRO A 254 10.12 23.15 41.08
C PRO A 254 8.98 24.19 40.84
N ALA A 255 8.89 24.81 39.65
CA ALA A 255 7.64 25.28 38.97
C ALA A 255 8.02 25.95 37.62
N ALA A 256 7.65 25.45 36.45
CA ALA A 256 6.38 25.62 35.73
C ALA A 256 5.99 27.09 35.43
N ALA A 257 6.16 27.51 34.16
CA ALA A 257 5.30 28.54 33.54
C ALA A 257 5.37 28.51 32.00
N TYR A 258 4.17 28.38 31.45
CA TYR A 258 3.68 28.41 30.08
C TYR A 258 3.81 29.81 29.44
N VAL A 259 4.28 29.97 28.19
CA VAL A 259 3.91 31.12 27.32
C VAL A 259 3.94 30.75 25.83
N VAL A 260 2.81 31.04 25.18
CA VAL A 260 2.52 31.06 23.74
C VAL A 260 3.21 32.24 23.05
N ALA A 261 3.76 32.06 21.85
CA ALA A 261 4.06 33.18 20.95
C ALA A 261 3.79 32.85 19.47
N ARG A 262 2.76 33.50 18.92
CA ARG A 262 2.60 33.82 17.49
C ARG A 262 3.72 34.76 17.05
N ALA A 263 4.20 34.62 15.81
CA ALA A 263 4.87 35.71 15.11
C ALA A 263 4.52 35.71 13.61
N THR A 264 4.13 36.90 13.17
CA THR A 264 3.66 37.29 11.85
C THR A 264 4.80 37.89 11.04
N ALA A 265 4.74 37.69 9.71
CA ALA A 265 5.17 38.59 8.63
C ALA A 265 6.66 38.96 8.43
N ALA A 266 7.15 38.72 7.20
CA ALA A 266 7.94 39.72 6.46
C ALA A 266 7.76 39.54 4.94
N ARG A 267 7.18 40.57 4.31
CA ARG A 267 7.11 40.79 2.86
C ARG A 267 8.41 41.45 2.38
N SER A 268 8.87 41.13 1.17
CA SER A 268 9.71 42.02 0.38
C SER A 268 9.06 42.27 -0.99
N ARG A 269 9.02 43.56 -1.37
CA ARG A 269 8.42 44.11 -2.59
C ARG A 269 9.53 44.35 -3.61
N ILE A 270 9.30 44.01 -4.88
CA ILE A 270 9.82 44.77 -6.03
C ILE A 270 8.66 45.00 -7.01
N ARG A 271 8.60 46.22 -7.56
CA ARG A 271 7.50 46.89 -8.26
C ARG A 271 7.28 46.43 -9.72
N PRO A 272 6.11 46.75 -10.32
CA PRO A 272 5.70 46.34 -11.67
C PRO A 272 6.13 47.35 -12.74
N LEU A 273 6.28 46.87 -13.98
CA LEU A 273 6.22 47.67 -15.19
C LEU A 273 4.95 47.28 -15.95
N SER A 274 4.04 48.24 -16.11
CA SER A 274 2.92 48.17 -17.05
C SER A 274 3.41 48.61 -18.43
N THR A 275 2.91 47.96 -19.48
CA THR A 275 2.50 48.64 -20.72
C THR A 275 1.50 47.76 -21.47
N THR A 276 0.47 48.46 -21.93
CA THR A 276 -0.69 48.05 -22.71
C THR A 276 -0.34 47.58 -24.12
N GLY A 277 -1.11 46.60 -24.65
CA GLY A 277 -1.18 46.33 -26.09
C GLY A 277 -1.76 44.95 -26.42
N ALA A 278 -3.03 44.90 -26.84
CA ALA A 278 -3.61 43.79 -27.60
C ALA A 278 -3.62 44.16 -29.11
N PRO A 279 -4.02 43.26 -30.02
CA PRO A 279 -3.45 41.95 -30.33
C PRO A 279 -2.86 41.94 -31.76
N SER A 280 -1.90 41.07 -32.07
CA SER A 280 -1.61 40.75 -33.48
C SER A 280 -1.27 39.28 -33.65
N THR A 281 -2.08 38.62 -34.45
CA THR A 281 -1.90 37.32 -35.07
C THR A 281 -0.57 37.24 -35.80
N SER A 282 0.32 36.35 -35.35
CA SER A 282 1.51 35.96 -36.11
C SER A 282 2.03 34.63 -35.56
N TRP A 283 1.74 33.56 -36.30
CA TRP A 283 2.31 32.24 -36.13
C TRP A 283 3.84 32.33 -36.09
N MET A 284 4.48 31.85 -35.01
CA MET A 284 5.93 31.64 -35.00
C MET A 284 6.27 30.22 -35.48
N PRO A 285 7.24 30.05 -36.41
CA PRO A 285 7.54 28.77 -37.03
C PRO A 285 8.38 27.83 -36.15
N LEU A 286 8.09 26.53 -36.26
CA LEU A 286 8.64 25.34 -35.57
C LEU A 286 10.16 25.11 -35.64
N ARG A 287 10.97 26.10 -36.04
CA ARG A 287 12.43 25.91 -36.24
C ARG A 287 13.29 26.06 -34.99
N LYS A 288 12.76 26.56 -33.85
CA LYS A 288 13.56 26.77 -32.63
C LYS A 288 13.57 25.60 -31.63
N LEU A 289 12.77 24.55 -31.85
CA LEU A 289 12.75 23.35 -30.98
C LEU A 289 13.87 22.34 -31.28
N PHE A 290 14.53 22.41 -32.44
CA PHE A 290 15.53 21.42 -32.86
C PHE A 290 16.96 21.65 -32.34
N ILE A 291 17.24 22.77 -31.67
CA ILE A 291 18.60 23.08 -31.18
C ILE A 291 18.80 22.73 -29.68
N VAL A 292 17.73 22.48 -28.92
CA VAL A 292 17.84 22.15 -27.48
C VAL A 292 18.04 20.64 -27.23
N ALA A 293 17.69 19.77 -28.19
CA ALA A 293 17.78 18.31 -28.02
C ALA A 293 19.19 17.71 -28.19
N ARG A 294 20.21 18.51 -28.57
CA ARG A 294 21.59 18.02 -28.77
C ARG A 294 22.62 18.52 -27.76
N THR A 295 22.28 19.49 -26.90
CA THR A 295 23.21 20.05 -25.91
C THR A 295 22.88 19.69 -24.46
N SER A 296 21.72 19.09 -24.17
CA SER A 296 21.38 18.64 -22.80
C SER A 296 21.85 17.21 -22.46
N ALA A 297 22.31 16.42 -23.44
CA ALA A 297 22.86 15.09 -23.20
C ALA A 297 24.29 15.11 -22.62
N ALA A 298 24.94 16.28 -22.53
CA ALA A 298 26.34 16.41 -22.12
C ALA A 298 26.56 17.02 -20.73
N SER A 299 25.52 17.39 -19.98
CA SER A 299 25.67 18.01 -18.64
C SER A 299 24.99 17.28 -17.48
N ALA A 300 24.53 16.04 -17.69
CA ALA A 300 23.95 15.20 -16.63
C ALA A 300 24.81 13.96 -16.29
N ALA A 301 26.04 13.90 -16.80
CA ALA A 301 26.98 12.82 -16.55
C ALA A 301 28.14 13.31 -15.66
N SER A 302 27.88 13.52 -14.37
CA SER A 302 28.96 13.61 -13.36
C SER A 302 28.42 13.32 -11.97
N SER A 303 28.03 12.07 -11.70
CA SER A 303 27.98 11.43 -10.37
C SER A 303 27.24 10.07 -10.43
N ALA A 304 27.80 9.12 -11.17
CA ALA A 304 27.41 7.71 -11.09
C ALA A 304 28.51 6.84 -11.74
N GLU A 305 29.69 6.80 -11.13
CA GLU A 305 30.69 5.77 -11.43
C GLU A 305 30.74 4.81 -10.23
N ASP A 306 30.01 3.70 -10.34
CA ASP A 306 30.46 2.35 -9.96
C ASP A 306 29.28 1.36 -9.96
N ALA A 307 29.03 0.77 -11.14
CA ALA A 307 28.44 -0.58 -11.29
C ALA A 307 28.70 -1.05 -12.74
N SER A 308 29.77 -1.81 -12.93
CA SER A 308 30.19 -2.28 -14.25
C SER A 308 29.30 -3.40 -14.81
N SER A 309 28.95 -3.21 -16.09
CA SER A 309 28.85 -4.21 -17.17
C SER A 309 27.67 -5.19 -17.17
N ALA A 310 26.53 -4.70 -17.68
CA ALA A 310 25.77 -5.42 -18.71
C ALA A 310 25.27 -4.38 -19.74
N GLN A 311 25.83 -4.39 -20.94
CA GLN A 311 25.29 -3.57 -22.05
C GLN A 311 23.88 -4.09 -22.41
N PRO A 312 22.88 -3.20 -22.64
CA PRO A 312 21.56 -3.64 -23.07
C PRO A 312 21.65 -4.38 -24.40
N ARG A 313 21.04 -5.55 -24.48
CA ARG A 313 20.95 -6.33 -25.72
C ARG A 313 20.22 -5.52 -26.77
N ALA A 314 20.73 -5.54 -28.00
CA ALA A 314 20.12 -4.85 -29.11
C ALA A 314 18.69 -5.38 -29.36
N HIS A 315 17.72 -4.46 -29.49
CA HIS A 315 16.34 -4.73 -29.91
C HIS A 315 16.01 -4.19 -31.33
N PRO A 316 16.79 -4.51 -32.39
CA PRO A 316 16.59 -3.87 -33.69
C PRO A 316 15.23 -4.22 -34.32
N GLY A 317 14.67 -5.38 -33.99
CA GLY A 317 13.37 -5.84 -34.50
C GLY A 317 12.22 -4.98 -33.99
N LEU A 318 12.15 -4.78 -32.68
CA LEU A 318 11.11 -3.97 -32.03
C LEU A 318 11.18 -2.51 -32.46
N LEU A 319 12.38 -1.90 -32.46
CA LEU A 319 12.54 -0.52 -32.90
C LEU A 319 12.09 -0.33 -34.36
N LYS A 320 12.41 -1.28 -35.25
CA LYS A 320 11.91 -1.26 -36.63
C LYS A 320 10.38 -1.41 -36.72
N GLN A 321 9.76 -2.19 -35.83
CA GLN A 321 8.30 -2.29 -35.76
C GLN A 321 7.68 -0.97 -35.32
N LEU A 322 8.24 -0.31 -34.30
CA LEU A 322 7.78 0.99 -33.83
C LEU A 322 7.96 2.09 -34.88
N ASP A 323 9.08 2.09 -35.63
CA ASP A 323 9.30 2.99 -36.76
C ASP A 323 8.21 2.80 -37.84
N ARG A 324 7.90 1.55 -38.21
CA ARG A 324 6.84 1.23 -39.19
C ARG A 324 5.47 1.67 -38.70
N LEU A 325 5.16 1.41 -37.43
CA LEU A 325 3.89 1.77 -36.84
C LEU A 325 3.73 3.30 -36.82
N LEU A 326 4.75 4.03 -36.36
CA LEU A 326 4.78 5.49 -36.35
C LEU A 326 4.51 6.09 -37.74
N LEU A 327 5.10 5.53 -38.79
CA LEU A 327 4.86 5.96 -40.18
C LEU A 327 3.42 5.67 -40.65
N ALA A 328 2.81 4.58 -40.16
CA ALA A 328 1.46 4.18 -40.55
C ALA A 328 0.36 4.93 -39.80
N LEU A 329 0.62 5.43 -38.57
CA LEU A 329 -0.39 6.05 -37.69
C LEU A 329 -1.33 7.05 -38.39
N PRO A 330 -0.86 8.00 -39.23
CA PRO A 330 -1.74 8.99 -39.87
C PRO A 330 -2.75 8.38 -40.85
N SER A 331 -2.53 7.15 -41.30
CA SER A 331 -3.39 6.43 -42.25
C SER A 331 -4.32 5.41 -41.59
N LEU A 332 -4.17 5.17 -40.28
CA LEU A 332 -4.98 4.19 -39.58
C LEU A 332 -6.35 4.76 -39.26
N ALA A 333 -7.40 3.97 -39.52
CA ALA A 333 -8.76 4.31 -39.13
C ALA A 333 -8.92 4.37 -37.60
N ASP A 334 -8.16 3.55 -36.86
CA ASP A 334 -8.17 3.48 -35.41
C ASP A 334 -6.73 3.40 -34.85
N PRO A 335 -6.05 4.56 -34.72
CA PRO A 335 -4.70 4.61 -34.17
C PRO A 335 -4.61 4.12 -32.72
N GLY A 336 -5.67 4.29 -31.92
CA GLY A 336 -5.72 3.83 -30.54
C GLY A 336 -5.71 2.31 -30.46
N ALA A 337 -6.48 1.60 -31.27
CA ALA A 337 -6.43 0.14 -31.30
C ALA A 337 -5.06 -0.38 -31.74
N ALA A 338 -4.41 0.28 -32.70
CA ALA A 338 -3.09 -0.15 -33.19
C ALA A 338 -1.95 0.08 -32.17
N LEU A 339 -2.11 1.06 -31.28
CA LEU A 339 -1.13 1.36 -30.23
C LEU A 339 -1.49 0.76 -28.87
N MET A 340 -2.69 0.20 -28.71
CA MET A 340 -3.16 -0.35 -27.45
C MET A 340 -2.32 -1.57 -27.05
N ARG A 341 -1.89 -1.56 -25.79
CA ARG A 341 -1.08 -2.61 -25.18
C ARG A 341 -1.51 -2.86 -23.75
N ALA A 342 -1.26 -4.06 -23.28
CA ALA A 342 -1.49 -4.41 -21.88
C ALA A 342 -0.38 -5.32 -21.35
N VAL A 343 -0.12 -5.25 -20.05
CA VAL A 343 0.84 -6.09 -19.34
C VAL A 343 0.08 -7.02 -18.37
N PRO A 344 0.39 -8.33 -18.32
CA PRO A 344 -0.13 -9.20 -17.27
C PRO A 344 0.34 -8.73 -15.89
N CYS A 345 -0.57 -8.65 -14.92
CA CYS A 345 -0.29 -8.16 -13.57
C CYS A 345 0.90 -8.88 -12.92
N GLY A 346 1.09 -10.18 -13.14
CA GLY A 346 2.21 -10.95 -12.57
C GLY A 346 3.61 -10.54 -13.07
N ARG A 347 3.71 -9.79 -14.18
CA ARG A 347 4.96 -9.13 -14.62
C ARG A 347 5.23 -7.86 -13.81
N VAL A 348 4.13 -7.19 -13.48
CA VAL A 348 3.92 -5.93 -12.75
C VAL A 348 4.15 -5.90 -11.25
N ALA A 349 3.74 -7.00 -10.64
CA ALA A 349 3.23 -7.03 -9.28
C ALA A 349 3.50 -8.39 -8.65
N ALA A 350 3.54 -8.41 -7.33
CA ALA A 350 3.81 -9.61 -6.55
C ALA A 350 3.16 -9.49 -5.19
N SER A 351 2.95 -10.63 -4.54
CA SER A 351 2.35 -10.68 -3.22
C SER A 351 3.33 -10.25 -2.13
N LEU A 352 2.83 -9.71 -1.02
CA LEU A 352 3.67 -9.31 0.13
C LEU A 352 4.40 -10.50 0.76
N ASP A 353 3.83 -11.70 0.66
CA ASP A 353 4.36 -12.93 1.21
C ASP A 353 5.37 -13.63 0.29
N ASP A 354 5.58 -13.15 -0.94
CA ASP A 354 6.59 -13.66 -1.86
C ASP A 354 7.75 -12.66 -2.01
N ALA A 355 8.70 -12.73 -1.08
CA ALA A 355 9.82 -11.79 -1.00
C ALA A 355 10.67 -11.73 -2.28
N ALA A 356 10.83 -12.86 -2.98
CA ALA A 356 11.64 -12.96 -4.20
C ALA A 356 10.94 -12.31 -5.39
N GLU A 357 9.68 -12.66 -5.63
CA GLU A 357 8.87 -12.07 -6.69
C GLU A 357 8.62 -10.57 -6.43
N LEU A 358 8.43 -10.19 -5.15
CA LEU A 358 8.27 -8.80 -4.74
C LEU A 358 9.52 -7.97 -4.99
N CYS A 359 10.71 -8.51 -4.70
CA CYS A 359 11.96 -7.85 -5.02
C CYS A 359 12.08 -7.57 -6.53
N ARG A 360 11.78 -8.57 -7.36
CA ARG A 360 11.78 -8.40 -8.83
C ARG A 360 10.76 -7.35 -9.26
N ALA A 361 9.50 -7.47 -8.83
CA ALA A 361 8.44 -6.53 -9.21
C ALA A 361 8.76 -5.11 -8.74
N SER A 362 9.42 -4.94 -7.58
CA SER A 362 9.84 -3.61 -7.11
C SER A 362 10.80 -2.92 -8.06
N THR A 363 11.67 -3.67 -8.75
CA THR A 363 12.63 -3.10 -9.71
C THR A 363 11.91 -2.35 -10.83
N PHE A 364 10.78 -2.86 -11.30
CA PHE A 364 9.92 -2.18 -12.26
C PHE A 364 9.37 -0.86 -11.72
N TRP A 365 9.10 -0.71 -10.42
CA TRP A 365 8.53 0.52 -9.86
C TRP A 365 9.56 1.53 -9.34
N ARG A 366 10.85 1.18 -9.26
CA ARG A 366 11.91 2.04 -8.72
C ARG A 366 12.22 3.27 -9.58
N THR A 367 12.09 3.16 -10.90
CA THR A 367 12.35 4.28 -11.80
C THR A 367 11.05 4.88 -12.34
N ASN A 368 11.11 6.16 -12.67
CA ASN A 368 9.99 6.95 -13.20
C ASN A 368 9.99 7.07 -14.73
N VAL A 369 10.97 6.47 -15.40
CA VAL A 369 11.08 6.45 -16.87
C VAL A 369 11.08 4.99 -17.32
N GLY A 370 10.22 4.70 -18.30
CA GLY A 370 10.15 3.40 -18.96
C GLY A 370 11.31 3.21 -19.94
N SER A 371 11.87 2.01 -19.95
CA SER A 371 12.86 1.55 -20.91
C SER A 371 12.19 0.77 -22.05
N ILE A 372 12.95 0.47 -23.11
CA ILE A 372 12.50 -0.48 -24.13
C ILE A 372 12.29 -1.88 -23.53
N ASP A 373 13.12 -2.29 -22.55
CA ASP A 373 12.94 -3.56 -21.84
C ASP A 373 11.62 -3.59 -21.05
N ASP A 374 11.24 -2.46 -20.43
CA ASP A 374 9.93 -2.34 -19.79
C ASP A 374 8.80 -2.47 -20.82
N TYR A 375 8.95 -1.87 -21.99
CA TYR A 375 7.94 -1.94 -23.07
C TYR A 375 7.68 -3.38 -23.56
N GLU A 376 8.69 -4.24 -23.52
CA GLU A 376 8.56 -5.66 -23.87
C GLU A 376 7.79 -6.49 -22.82
N LEU A 377 7.59 -5.96 -21.61
CA LEU A 377 6.74 -6.62 -20.61
C LEU A 377 5.27 -6.60 -21.02
N SER A 378 4.85 -5.61 -21.80
CA SER A 378 3.50 -5.52 -22.36
C SER A 378 3.42 -6.21 -23.73
N ALA A 379 2.19 -6.42 -24.22
CA ALA A 379 1.94 -6.94 -25.57
C ALA A 379 0.80 -6.15 -26.23
N PRO A 380 0.70 -6.14 -27.59
CA PRO A 380 -0.47 -5.59 -28.28
C PRO A 380 -1.75 -6.21 -27.73
N ALA A 381 -2.75 -5.39 -27.46
CA ALA A 381 -4.00 -5.81 -26.86
C ALA A 381 -5.16 -4.97 -27.40
N GLU A 382 -6.35 -5.56 -27.50
CA GLU A 382 -7.55 -4.80 -27.87
C GLU A 382 -8.10 -4.01 -26.66
N PHE A 383 -8.01 -4.61 -25.47
CA PHE A 383 -8.49 -4.03 -24.20
C PHE A 383 -7.52 -4.37 -23.06
N ALA A 384 -7.63 -3.61 -21.97
CA ALA A 384 -7.01 -3.95 -20.68
C ALA A 384 -8.09 -4.07 -19.60
N ALA A 385 -7.92 -5.01 -18.67
CA ALA A 385 -8.86 -5.16 -17.57
C ALA A 385 -8.83 -3.95 -16.63
N ARG A 386 -7.67 -3.34 -16.41
CA ARG A 386 -7.53 -2.12 -15.59
C ARG A 386 -6.55 -1.11 -16.19
N PHE A 387 -6.94 0.15 -16.20
CA PHE A 387 -6.03 1.29 -16.35
C PHE A 387 -5.39 1.60 -14.99
N VAL A 388 -4.07 1.73 -14.91
CA VAL A 388 -3.40 2.06 -13.64
C VAL A 388 -2.98 3.53 -13.64
N SER A 389 -3.58 4.34 -12.76
CA SER A 389 -3.09 5.69 -12.46
C SER A 389 -2.35 5.71 -11.13
N HIS A 390 -1.16 6.29 -11.14
CA HIS A 390 -0.28 6.26 -9.98
C HIS A 390 0.74 7.40 -9.97
N THR A 391 1.22 7.73 -8.77
CA THR A 391 2.41 8.56 -8.60
C THR A 391 3.67 7.75 -8.92
N TRP A 392 4.56 8.33 -9.73
CA TRP A 392 5.83 7.70 -10.09
C TRP A 392 6.83 7.72 -8.94
N GLN A 393 6.98 8.90 -8.34
CA GLN A 393 7.94 9.15 -7.29
C GLN A 393 7.32 8.84 -5.92
N GLN A 394 8.17 8.33 -5.04
CA GLN A 394 7.88 8.22 -3.64
C GLN A 394 7.60 9.62 -3.04
N PRO A 395 6.59 9.76 -2.16
CA PRO A 395 6.39 11.00 -1.42
C PRO A 395 7.64 11.40 -0.62
N THR A 396 7.95 12.69 -0.59
CA THR A 396 9.22 13.17 0.02
C THR A 396 9.34 12.84 1.51
N ASP A 397 8.23 12.82 2.23
CA ASP A 397 8.13 12.48 3.65
C ASP A 397 7.74 11.02 3.91
N TRP A 398 7.78 10.15 2.89
CA TRP A 398 7.42 8.74 3.02
C TRP A 398 8.18 8.03 4.13
N HIS A 399 9.50 8.18 4.18
CA HIS A 399 10.34 7.54 5.19
C HIS A 399 10.01 8.01 6.62
N VAL A 400 9.45 9.21 6.77
CA VAL A 400 8.99 9.76 8.05
C VAL A 400 7.63 9.18 8.43
N LEU A 401 6.70 9.13 7.48
CA LEU A 401 5.31 8.74 7.77
C LEU A 401 5.11 7.22 7.80
N MET A 402 5.74 6.50 6.88
CA MET A 402 5.64 5.04 6.72
C MET A 402 6.83 4.29 7.32
N GLY A 403 7.90 5.00 7.65
CA GLY A 403 9.14 4.44 8.21
C GLY A 403 10.21 4.14 7.16
N ALA A 404 11.48 4.29 7.55
CA ALA A 404 12.63 4.22 6.64
C ALA A 404 12.84 2.87 5.95
N LYS A 405 12.28 1.79 6.49
CA LYS A 405 12.36 0.43 5.91
C LYS A 405 11.16 0.08 5.03
N CYS A 406 10.17 0.96 4.93
CA CYS A 406 9.02 0.76 4.04
C CYS A 406 9.41 1.15 2.61
N ASP A 407 9.63 0.17 1.73
CA ASP A 407 9.98 0.40 0.33
C ASP A 407 8.72 0.71 -0.50
N PHE A 408 8.68 1.91 -1.08
CA PHE A 408 7.52 2.38 -1.84
C PHE A 408 7.23 1.52 -3.09
N ALA A 409 8.26 1.04 -3.78
CA ALA A 409 8.12 0.24 -4.98
C ALA A 409 7.56 -1.15 -4.68
N GLU A 410 7.99 -1.75 -3.57
CA GLU A 410 7.42 -3.01 -3.05
C GLU A 410 5.96 -2.84 -2.67
N VAL A 411 5.60 -1.76 -1.96
CA VAL A 411 4.20 -1.48 -1.60
C VAL A 411 3.32 -1.34 -2.84
N LYS A 412 3.79 -0.65 -3.90
CA LYS A 412 3.03 -0.54 -5.16
C LYS A 412 2.80 -1.90 -5.83
N ALA A 413 3.85 -2.72 -5.93
CA ALA A 413 3.75 -4.06 -6.49
C ALA A 413 2.76 -4.93 -5.69
N ALA A 414 2.84 -4.86 -4.35
CA ALA A 414 1.93 -5.54 -3.44
C ALA A 414 0.48 -5.13 -3.65
N VAL A 415 0.21 -3.82 -3.61
CA VAL A 415 -1.14 -3.26 -3.74
C VAL A 415 -1.77 -3.60 -5.09
N LEU A 416 -0.99 -3.61 -6.18
CA LEU A 416 -1.48 -4.06 -7.49
C LEU A 416 -1.85 -5.53 -7.52
N SER A 417 -1.06 -6.39 -6.86
CA SER A 417 -1.38 -7.82 -6.76
C SER A 417 -2.68 -8.05 -5.99
N MET A 418 -2.98 -7.20 -5.01
CA MET A 418 -4.23 -7.25 -4.25
C MET A 418 -5.40 -6.77 -5.12
N ALA A 419 -5.20 -5.67 -5.84
CA ALA A 419 -6.23 -5.14 -6.72
C ALA A 419 -6.65 -6.14 -7.81
N ALA A 420 -5.68 -6.84 -8.41
CA ALA A 420 -5.95 -7.89 -9.38
C ALA A 420 -6.67 -9.10 -8.79
N ARG A 421 -6.41 -9.47 -7.53
CA ARG A 421 -7.15 -10.54 -6.84
C ARG A 421 -8.60 -10.15 -6.57
N ASP A 422 -8.83 -8.90 -6.17
CA ASP A 422 -10.19 -8.36 -6.02
C ASP A 422 -10.97 -8.40 -7.34
N LEU A 423 -10.33 -8.05 -8.45
CA LEU A 423 -10.93 -8.17 -9.78
C LEU A 423 -11.33 -9.61 -10.13
N VAL A 424 -10.42 -10.57 -9.94
CA VAL A 424 -10.71 -11.99 -10.21
C VAL A 424 -11.89 -12.47 -9.37
N TRP A 425 -11.92 -12.08 -8.10
CA TRP A 425 -13.03 -12.40 -7.21
C TRP A 425 -14.36 -11.82 -7.71
N GLN A 426 -14.39 -10.52 -8.05
CA GLN A 426 -15.57 -9.85 -8.57
C GLN A 426 -16.12 -10.54 -9.83
N ARG A 427 -15.24 -10.96 -10.75
CA ARG A 427 -15.66 -11.70 -11.95
C ARG A 427 -16.25 -13.06 -11.63
N ARG A 428 -15.65 -13.81 -10.71
CA ARG A 428 -16.19 -15.10 -10.26
C ARG A 428 -17.57 -14.96 -9.61
N LEU A 429 -17.78 -13.89 -8.84
CA LEU A 429 -19.09 -13.55 -8.27
C LEU A 429 -20.11 -13.22 -9.38
N ALA A 430 -19.72 -12.39 -10.36
CA ALA A 430 -20.55 -12.02 -11.51
C ALA A 430 -21.05 -13.23 -12.31
N GLU A 431 -20.18 -14.22 -12.47
CA GLU A 431 -20.43 -15.44 -13.24
C GLU A 431 -21.20 -16.50 -12.44
N GLY A 432 -21.56 -16.23 -11.18
CA GLY A 432 -22.23 -17.20 -10.30
C GLY A 432 -21.34 -18.40 -9.94
N ARG A 433 -20.02 -18.32 -10.14
CA ARG A 433 -19.05 -19.37 -9.78
C ARG A 433 -18.74 -19.42 -8.29
N ILE A 434 -19.13 -18.37 -7.55
CA ILE A 434 -19.08 -18.30 -6.10
C ILE A 434 -20.51 -18.03 -5.63
N ALA A 435 -21.01 -18.87 -4.72
CA ALA A 435 -22.33 -18.73 -4.13
C ALA A 435 -22.33 -17.67 -3.02
N GLU A 436 -22.38 -16.39 -3.39
CA GLU A 436 -22.76 -15.30 -2.50
C GLU A 436 -23.99 -14.60 -3.10
N ALA A 437 -24.89 -14.09 -2.26
CA ALA A 437 -26.20 -13.56 -2.64
C ALA A 437 -26.09 -12.35 -3.58
N ALA A 438 -25.97 -12.64 -4.88
CA ALA A 438 -26.12 -11.80 -6.06
C ALA A 438 -25.92 -10.30 -5.81
N VAL A 439 -24.70 -9.81 -6.03
CA VAL A 439 -24.43 -8.39 -6.28
C VAL A 439 -24.18 -8.24 -7.78
N GLY A 440 -24.92 -7.32 -8.39
CA GLY A 440 -24.95 -7.09 -9.83
C GLY A 440 -23.60 -6.62 -10.37
N ALA A 441 -22.75 -7.56 -10.74
CA ALA A 441 -21.59 -7.28 -11.56
C ALA A 441 -22.04 -7.26 -13.03
N ARG A 442 -21.90 -6.09 -13.67
CA ARG A 442 -22.00 -5.99 -15.13
C ARG A 442 -20.67 -6.42 -15.71
N LEU A 443 -20.62 -7.62 -16.27
CA LEU A 443 -19.56 -7.94 -17.23
C LEU A 443 -19.84 -7.19 -18.52
N SER A 444 -18.81 -6.62 -19.14
CA SER A 444 -18.85 -6.37 -20.57
C SER A 444 -19.10 -7.72 -21.27
N GLN A 445 -20.14 -7.79 -22.10
CA GLN A 445 -20.43 -9.00 -22.88
C GLN A 445 -19.18 -9.36 -23.70
N GLY A 446 -18.50 -10.46 -23.36
CA GLY A 446 -17.37 -10.99 -24.13
C GLY A 446 -15.97 -10.94 -23.48
N ALA A 447 -15.81 -10.43 -22.25
CA ALA A 447 -14.50 -10.49 -21.57
C ALA A 447 -14.11 -11.93 -21.19
N ALA A 448 -12.90 -12.35 -21.58
CA ALA A 448 -12.39 -13.69 -21.24
C ALA A 448 -12.26 -13.88 -19.71
N PRO A 449 -12.57 -15.07 -19.17
CA PRO A 449 -12.42 -15.33 -17.74
C PRO A 449 -10.96 -15.20 -17.30
N ILE A 450 -10.73 -14.51 -16.18
CA ILE A 450 -9.41 -14.41 -15.54
C ILE A 450 -9.38 -15.39 -14.38
N GLU A 451 -8.64 -16.49 -14.52
CA GLU A 451 -8.56 -17.52 -13.48
C GLU A 451 -7.51 -17.22 -12.41
N ARG A 452 -6.42 -16.56 -12.79
CA ARG A 452 -5.33 -16.20 -11.89
C ARG A 452 -5.15 -14.69 -11.92
N TRP A 453 -4.94 -14.09 -10.75
CA TRP A 453 -4.76 -12.63 -10.66
C TRP A 453 -3.55 -12.14 -11.47
N GLN A 454 -2.53 -12.98 -11.64
CA GLN A 454 -1.35 -12.69 -12.46
C GLN A 454 -1.70 -12.43 -13.93
N ASP A 455 -2.79 -13.01 -14.42
CA ASP A 455 -3.24 -12.91 -15.81
C ASP A 455 -4.12 -11.69 -16.06
N ALA A 456 -4.54 -10.97 -15.00
CA ALA A 456 -5.27 -9.72 -15.16
C ALA A 456 -4.42 -8.70 -15.93
N THR A 457 -4.95 -8.20 -17.04
CA THR A 457 -4.22 -7.30 -17.93
C THR A 457 -4.34 -5.85 -17.46
N LEU A 458 -3.21 -5.16 -17.37
CA LEU A 458 -3.11 -3.78 -16.92
C LEU A 458 -2.62 -2.89 -18.06
N TRP A 459 -3.17 -1.70 -18.19
CA TRP A 459 -2.53 -0.62 -18.93
C TRP A 459 -1.70 0.21 -17.95
N VAL A 460 -0.38 0.23 -18.12
CA VAL A 460 0.56 0.98 -17.30
C VAL A 460 1.47 1.77 -18.23
N ASP A 461 1.45 3.10 -18.11
CA ASP A 461 2.20 4.03 -18.95
C ASP A 461 3.70 3.69 -19.07
N LYS A 462 4.34 3.11 -18.04
CA LYS A 462 5.74 2.65 -18.13
C LYS A 462 6.05 1.78 -19.33
N CYS A 463 5.16 0.81 -19.56
CA CYS A 463 5.41 -0.37 -20.36
C CYS A 463 4.43 -0.49 -21.51
N CYS A 464 3.28 0.19 -21.44
CA CYS A 464 2.35 0.29 -22.57
C CYS A 464 2.74 1.43 -23.52
N VAL A 465 3.59 2.37 -23.09
CA VAL A 465 4.12 3.46 -23.92
C VAL A 465 5.62 3.28 -24.12
N ALA A 466 6.09 3.32 -25.37
CA ALA A 466 7.51 3.25 -25.68
C ALA A 466 8.19 4.61 -25.40
N GLN A 467 8.46 4.91 -24.12
CA GLN A 467 8.87 6.24 -23.66
C GLN A 467 10.22 6.74 -24.25
N GLN A 468 11.08 5.83 -24.67
CA GLN A 468 12.38 6.14 -25.30
C GLN A 468 12.31 6.19 -26.84
N HIS A 469 11.11 6.16 -27.43
CA HIS A 469 10.90 6.16 -28.87
C HIS A 469 9.98 7.32 -29.30
N PRO A 470 10.18 7.94 -30.49
CA PRO A 470 9.35 9.06 -30.96
C PRO A 470 7.83 8.78 -31.05
N ILE A 471 7.44 7.50 -31.11
CA ILE A 471 6.03 7.07 -31.08
C ILE A 471 5.32 7.40 -29.76
N MET A 472 6.07 7.70 -28.70
CA MET A 472 5.52 8.14 -27.42
C MET A 472 4.57 9.33 -27.59
N VAL A 473 4.95 10.33 -28.37
CA VAL A 473 4.18 11.58 -28.53
C VAL A 473 2.77 11.33 -29.09
N PRO A 474 2.59 10.66 -30.25
CA PRO A 474 1.25 10.32 -30.74
C PRO A 474 0.54 9.31 -29.84
N THR A 475 1.26 8.48 -29.09
CA THR A 475 0.63 7.57 -28.10
C THR A 475 -0.02 8.36 -26.97
N ILE A 476 0.71 9.28 -26.33
CA ILE A 476 0.16 10.14 -25.26
C ILE A 476 -1.03 10.98 -25.77
N ALA A 477 -0.99 11.42 -27.03
CA ALA A 477 -2.09 12.13 -27.69
C ALA A 477 -3.40 11.33 -27.80
N LEU A 478 -3.36 10.01 -27.59
CA LEU A 478 -4.49 9.09 -27.70
C LEU A 478 -4.95 8.53 -26.34
N LEU A 479 -4.56 9.16 -25.23
CA LEU A 479 -4.87 8.68 -23.87
C LEU A 479 -6.37 8.36 -23.67
N GLU A 480 -7.26 9.21 -24.16
CA GLU A 480 -8.71 9.06 -24.11
C GLU A 480 -9.18 7.77 -24.78
N GLN A 481 -8.50 7.37 -25.86
CA GLN A 481 -8.77 6.13 -26.57
C GLN A 481 -8.30 4.89 -25.80
N PHE A 482 -7.21 4.98 -25.03
CA PHE A 482 -6.74 3.88 -24.18
C PHE A 482 -7.60 3.74 -22.93
N VAL A 483 -7.95 4.86 -22.27
CA VAL A 483 -8.84 4.86 -21.12
C VAL A 483 -10.19 4.25 -21.48
N ARG A 484 -10.76 4.58 -22.65
CA ARG A 484 -12.00 3.95 -23.15
C ARG A 484 -11.88 2.44 -23.37
N ARG A 485 -10.69 1.94 -23.71
CA ARG A 485 -10.39 0.50 -23.91
C ARG A 485 -9.99 -0.21 -22.61
N CYS A 486 -10.11 0.46 -21.47
CA CYS A 486 -9.93 -0.17 -20.18
C CYS A 486 -11.28 -0.41 -19.53
N GLU A 487 -11.53 -1.62 -19.05
CA GLU A 487 -12.81 -1.96 -18.40
C GLU A 487 -12.98 -1.33 -17.02
N GLY A 488 -11.87 -0.97 -16.38
CA GLY A 488 -11.86 -0.40 -15.03
C GLY A 488 -10.58 0.38 -14.77
N MET A 489 -10.49 0.98 -13.60
CA MET A 489 -9.33 1.77 -13.18
C MET A 489 -8.83 1.33 -11.82
N ILE A 490 -7.51 1.22 -11.68
CA ILE A 490 -6.83 1.16 -10.38
C ILE A 490 -6.21 2.53 -10.13
N VAL A 491 -6.53 3.13 -8.99
CA VAL A 491 -5.91 4.38 -8.53
C VAL A 491 -5.03 4.06 -7.33
N LEU A 492 -3.71 4.11 -7.50
CA LEU A 492 -2.76 3.98 -6.39
C LEU A 492 -2.69 5.32 -5.66
N PHE A 493 -3.57 5.48 -4.67
CA PHE A 493 -3.89 6.76 -4.07
C PHE A 493 -2.99 7.06 -2.87
N THR A 494 -1.85 7.70 -3.13
CA THR A 494 -0.94 8.26 -2.12
C THR A 494 -1.31 9.70 -1.78
N TRP A 495 -0.83 10.25 -0.66
CA TRP A 495 -1.10 11.66 -0.32
C TRP A 495 -0.50 12.68 -1.31
N ASP A 496 0.53 12.30 -2.09
CA ASP A 496 1.09 13.13 -3.17
C ASP A 496 0.35 12.97 -4.52
N PHE A 497 -0.76 12.22 -4.58
CA PHE A 497 -1.47 11.95 -5.84
C PHE A 497 -1.91 13.24 -6.55
N PHE A 498 -2.42 14.21 -5.79
CA PHE A 498 -2.88 15.50 -6.30
C PHE A 498 -1.76 16.43 -6.75
N ALA A 499 -0.50 16.15 -6.39
CA ALA A 499 0.64 16.88 -6.91
C ALA A 499 0.98 16.50 -8.36
N ARG A 500 0.39 15.43 -8.91
CA ARG A 500 0.68 14.90 -10.25
C ARG A 500 -0.50 15.11 -11.18
N LEU A 501 -0.38 16.12 -12.06
CA LEU A 501 -1.49 16.59 -12.88
C LEU A 501 -2.04 15.52 -13.84
N TRP A 502 -1.16 14.73 -14.48
CA TRP A 502 -1.57 13.61 -15.33
C TRP A 502 -2.42 12.59 -14.59
N CYS A 503 -2.04 12.22 -13.37
CA CYS A 503 -2.78 11.22 -12.57
C CYS A 503 -4.19 11.71 -12.24
N VAL A 504 -4.30 12.99 -11.85
CA VAL A 504 -5.60 13.61 -11.58
C VAL A 504 -6.46 13.68 -12.84
N TYR A 505 -5.86 14.04 -13.97
CA TYR A 505 -6.53 14.09 -15.26
C TYR A 505 -7.01 12.71 -15.73
N GLU A 506 -6.18 11.67 -15.63
CA GLU A 506 -6.52 10.28 -15.96
C GLU A 506 -7.74 9.81 -15.17
N TRP A 507 -7.77 10.08 -13.86
CA TRP A 507 -8.89 9.71 -13.01
C TRP A 507 -10.17 10.45 -13.38
N ALA A 508 -10.08 11.77 -13.56
CA ALA A 508 -11.21 12.58 -13.97
C ALA A 508 -11.76 12.12 -15.34
N LEU A 509 -10.87 11.87 -16.31
CA LEU A 509 -11.20 11.36 -17.64
C LEU A 509 -11.87 9.98 -17.56
N PHE A 510 -11.38 9.07 -16.71
CA PHE A 510 -12.02 7.78 -16.50
C PHE A 510 -13.47 7.97 -16.01
N LEU A 511 -13.70 8.84 -15.03
CA LEU A 511 -15.05 9.14 -14.51
C LEU A 511 -15.96 9.87 -15.51
N VAL A 512 -15.40 10.47 -16.56
CA VAL A 512 -16.19 11.01 -17.69
C VAL A 512 -16.66 9.90 -18.62
N LEU A 513 -15.79 8.90 -18.84
CA LEU A 513 -16.02 7.84 -19.83
C LEU A 513 -16.72 6.60 -19.28
N HIS A 514 -16.59 6.37 -17.97
CA HIS A 514 -16.98 5.13 -17.30
C HIS A 514 -17.79 5.40 -16.04
N ASP A 515 -18.27 4.32 -15.45
CA ASP A 515 -19.00 4.29 -14.19
C ASP A 515 -18.02 4.32 -13.00
N ASP A 516 -18.38 4.98 -11.90
CA ASP A 516 -17.52 5.06 -10.70
C ASP A 516 -17.35 3.72 -9.97
N ALA A 517 -18.25 2.75 -10.17
CA ALA A 517 -18.09 1.40 -9.62
C ALA A 517 -16.87 0.68 -10.21
N ASP A 518 -16.42 1.10 -11.39
CA ASP A 518 -15.27 0.50 -12.07
C ASP A 518 -13.94 1.10 -11.59
N VAL A 519 -13.97 2.02 -10.63
CA VAL A 519 -12.78 2.58 -9.97
C VAL A 519 -12.45 1.81 -8.70
N GLN A 520 -11.28 1.20 -8.68
CA GLN A 520 -10.68 0.60 -7.51
C GLN A 520 -9.65 1.54 -6.89
N LEU A 521 -10.08 2.27 -5.86
CA LEU A 521 -9.21 3.15 -5.08
C LEU A 521 -8.35 2.33 -4.11
N CYS A 522 -7.06 2.24 -4.40
CA CYS A 522 -6.12 1.51 -3.57
C CYS A 522 -5.47 2.45 -2.54
N VAL A 523 -6.13 2.58 -1.39
CA VAL A 523 -5.74 3.54 -0.34
C VAL A 523 -5.40 2.88 0.99
N ASP A 524 -5.81 1.64 1.25
CA ASP A 524 -5.78 1.05 2.60
C ASP A 524 -4.38 0.89 3.19
N PHE A 525 -3.39 0.60 2.33
CA PHE A 525 -2.00 0.50 2.76
C PHE A 525 -1.40 1.88 3.07
N PHE A 526 -1.93 2.94 2.46
CA PHE A 526 -1.36 4.28 2.52
C PHE A 526 -2.08 5.21 3.50
N LEU A 527 -3.36 4.97 3.80
CA LEU A 527 -4.18 5.78 4.71
C LEU A 527 -4.19 5.16 6.11
N ASN A 528 -3.62 5.89 7.06
CA ASN A 528 -3.62 5.59 8.49
C ASN A 528 -3.72 6.91 9.27
N GLU A 529 -3.74 6.85 10.60
CA GLU A 529 -3.86 8.04 11.46
C GLU A 529 -2.80 9.11 11.19
N ARG A 530 -1.56 8.72 10.85
CA ARG A 530 -0.47 9.66 10.56
C ARG A 530 -0.59 10.31 9.19
N THR A 531 -1.03 9.55 8.19
CA THR A 531 -1.12 10.05 6.80
C THR A 531 -2.45 10.73 6.51
N LEU A 532 -3.51 10.47 7.29
CA LEU A 532 -4.84 11.06 7.13
C LEU A 532 -4.82 12.60 6.97
N PRO A 533 -4.10 13.38 7.80
CA PRO A 533 -4.03 14.83 7.61
C PRO A 533 -3.45 15.23 6.24
N ARG A 534 -2.53 14.44 5.68
CA ARG A 534 -1.95 14.70 4.35
C ARG A 534 -2.97 14.50 3.25
N TYR A 535 -3.82 13.47 3.33
CA TYR A 535 -4.89 13.27 2.35
C TYR A 535 -5.94 14.38 2.40
N VAL A 536 -6.35 14.77 3.61
CA VAL A 536 -7.30 15.87 3.81
C VAL A 536 -6.75 17.14 3.17
N GLU A 537 -5.49 17.48 3.47
CA GLU A 537 -4.86 18.67 2.91
C GLU A 537 -4.64 18.57 1.40
N ALA A 538 -4.23 17.41 0.87
CA ALA A 538 -4.02 17.20 -0.56
C ALA A 538 -5.31 17.43 -1.36
N ILE A 539 -6.45 16.96 -0.86
CA ILE A 539 -7.76 17.21 -1.49
C ILE A 539 -8.18 18.67 -1.29
N ARG A 540 -8.07 19.21 -0.07
CA ARG A 540 -8.45 20.59 0.27
C ARG A 540 -7.73 21.62 -0.61
N ALA A 541 -6.42 21.48 -0.69
CA ALA A 541 -5.52 22.42 -1.34
C ALA A 541 -5.37 22.16 -2.84
N PHE A 542 -5.99 21.11 -3.40
CA PHE A 542 -5.82 20.81 -4.81
C PHE A 542 -6.18 22.00 -5.70
N ARG A 543 -5.21 22.44 -6.48
CA ARG A 543 -5.37 23.42 -7.56
C ARG A 543 -4.60 22.90 -8.77
N PHE A 544 -5.21 23.00 -9.93
CA PHE A 544 -4.62 22.65 -11.22
C PHE A 544 -3.28 23.36 -11.43
N ALA A 545 -3.21 24.63 -11.04
CA ALA A 545 -2.02 25.47 -11.21
C ALA A 545 -0.83 25.03 -10.34
N ASP A 546 -1.08 24.34 -9.23
CA ASP A 546 -0.03 23.89 -8.30
C ASP A 546 0.45 22.47 -8.59
N ALA A 547 -0.32 21.71 -9.38
CA ALA A 547 -0.01 20.36 -9.80
C ALA A 547 1.09 20.34 -10.88
N ARG A 548 1.92 19.29 -10.86
CA ARG A 548 3.12 19.17 -11.69
C ARG A 548 3.01 18.02 -12.68
N THR A 549 3.71 18.16 -13.79
CA THR A 549 3.98 17.10 -14.77
C THR A 549 5.47 16.78 -14.76
N PHE A 550 5.87 15.66 -15.36
CA PHE A 550 7.30 15.34 -15.49
C PHE A 550 7.99 16.31 -16.46
N TYR A 551 7.34 16.61 -17.59
CA TYR A 551 7.74 17.67 -18.52
C TYR A 551 6.81 18.87 -18.34
N GLU A 552 7.34 20.05 -18.04
CA GLU A 552 6.54 21.27 -17.86
C GLU A 552 5.68 21.60 -19.10
N SER A 553 6.14 21.23 -20.30
CA SER A 553 5.38 21.35 -21.54
C SER A 553 4.04 20.63 -21.52
N ASP A 554 3.90 19.58 -20.71
CA ASP A 554 2.67 18.80 -20.63
C ASP A 554 1.56 19.53 -19.87
N ILE A 555 1.87 20.53 -19.04
CA ILE A 555 0.86 21.29 -18.29
C ILE A 555 -0.14 21.93 -19.26
N GLU A 556 0.39 22.52 -20.33
CA GLU A 556 -0.43 23.16 -21.36
C GLU A 556 -1.23 22.15 -22.17
N LEU A 557 -0.67 20.96 -22.43
CA LEU A 557 -1.40 19.88 -23.09
C LEU A 557 -2.59 19.40 -22.25
N VAL A 558 -2.39 19.18 -20.94
CA VAL A 558 -3.47 18.78 -20.04
C VAL A 558 -4.49 19.91 -19.88
N ARG A 559 -4.04 21.17 -19.82
CA ARG A 559 -4.93 22.34 -19.76
C ARG A 559 -5.88 22.37 -20.95
N GLN A 560 -5.36 22.22 -22.16
CA GLN A 560 -6.17 22.22 -23.38
C GLN A 560 -7.21 21.10 -23.37
N ARG A 561 -6.85 19.91 -22.86
CA ARG A 561 -7.79 18.79 -22.73
C ARG A 561 -8.87 19.05 -21.69
N VAL A 562 -8.51 19.62 -20.55
CA VAL A 562 -9.48 20.01 -19.50
C VAL A 562 -10.41 21.09 -20.05
N GLU A 563 -9.89 22.14 -20.68
CA GLU A 563 -10.69 23.21 -21.26
C GLU A 563 -11.57 22.73 -22.42
N ALA A 564 -11.18 21.66 -23.11
CA ALA A 564 -12.01 21.05 -24.14
C ALA A 564 -13.24 20.30 -23.58
N MET A 565 -13.15 19.70 -22.38
CA MET A 565 -14.22 18.90 -21.79
C MET A 565 -15.02 19.63 -20.71
N TYR A 566 -14.39 20.50 -19.95
CA TYR A 566 -14.97 21.16 -18.77
C TYR A 566 -15.31 22.62 -19.06
N HIS A 567 -16.30 23.17 -18.36
CA HIS A 567 -16.67 24.57 -18.50
C HIS A 567 -15.54 25.53 -18.08
N SER A 568 -14.78 25.16 -17.04
CA SER A 568 -13.56 25.85 -16.63
C SER A 568 -12.66 24.90 -15.82
N ILE A 569 -11.43 25.34 -15.55
CA ILE A 569 -10.51 24.63 -14.64
C ILE A 569 -11.10 24.51 -13.23
N GLU A 570 -11.81 25.53 -12.75
CA GLU A 570 -12.48 25.48 -11.45
C GLU A 570 -13.56 24.39 -11.42
N HIS A 571 -14.33 24.21 -12.50
CA HIS A 571 -15.30 23.11 -12.60
C HIS A 571 -14.62 21.74 -12.54
N PHE A 572 -13.47 21.59 -13.21
CA PHE A 572 -12.65 20.39 -13.13
C PHE A 572 -12.15 20.14 -11.71
N GLU A 573 -11.55 21.14 -11.05
CA GLU A 573 -11.04 21.04 -9.68
C GLU A 573 -12.15 20.60 -8.70
N ARG A 574 -13.31 21.27 -8.74
CA ARG A 574 -14.45 20.93 -7.88
C ARG A 574 -14.97 19.51 -8.13
N PHE A 575 -15.02 19.08 -9.39
CA PHE A 575 -15.43 17.72 -9.74
C PHE A 575 -14.48 16.68 -9.15
N VAL A 576 -13.17 16.87 -9.34
CA VAL A 576 -12.14 15.97 -8.83
C VAL A 576 -12.16 15.90 -7.30
N GLN A 577 -12.25 17.05 -6.62
CA GLN A 577 -12.30 17.08 -5.15
C GLN A 577 -13.51 16.29 -4.60
N LEU A 578 -14.69 16.48 -5.20
CA LEU A 578 -15.88 15.72 -4.84
C LEU A 578 -15.68 14.23 -5.11
N ALA A 579 -15.20 13.86 -6.30
CA ALA A 579 -14.94 12.48 -6.67
C ALA A 579 -13.97 11.81 -5.69
N ALA A 580 -12.92 12.50 -5.28
CA ALA A 580 -11.95 11.94 -4.35
C ALA A 580 -12.54 11.68 -2.97
N ILE A 581 -13.33 12.62 -2.42
CA ILE A 581 -14.01 12.41 -1.15
C ILE A 581 -14.97 11.22 -1.23
N VAL A 582 -15.74 11.09 -2.32
CA VAL A 582 -16.65 9.96 -2.54
C VAL A 582 -15.90 8.63 -2.53
N HIS A 583 -14.86 8.48 -3.34
CA HIS A 583 -14.14 7.20 -3.45
C HIS A 583 -13.36 6.87 -2.16
N VAL A 584 -12.80 7.86 -1.48
CA VAL A 584 -12.12 7.64 -0.19
C VAL A 584 -13.13 7.23 0.88
N ALA A 585 -14.29 7.88 0.95
CA ALA A 585 -15.35 7.51 1.88
C ALA A 585 -15.84 6.08 1.65
N VAL A 586 -16.02 5.65 0.39
CA VAL A 586 -16.35 4.26 0.04
C VAL A 586 -15.25 3.30 0.49
N ALA A 587 -13.97 3.63 0.25
CA ALA A 587 -12.86 2.78 0.67
C ALA A 587 -12.78 2.66 2.21
N VAL A 588 -12.95 3.76 2.93
CA VAL A 588 -13.02 3.79 4.40
C VAL A 588 -14.22 3.01 4.93
N ALA A 589 -15.39 3.13 4.29
CA ALA A 589 -16.56 2.33 4.63
C ALA A 589 -16.32 0.82 4.46
N LYS A 590 -15.66 0.41 3.36
CA LYS A 590 -15.27 -0.98 3.13
C LYS A 590 -14.25 -1.48 4.17
N ARG A 591 -13.31 -0.61 4.60
CA ARG A 591 -12.34 -0.90 5.67
C ARG A 591 -12.98 -1.06 7.03
N THR A 592 -13.90 -0.18 7.38
CA THR A 592 -14.57 -0.15 8.69
C THR A 592 -15.52 -1.34 8.89
N GLY A 593 -16.03 -1.90 7.81
CA GLY A 593 -16.63 -3.23 7.80
C GLY A 593 -15.72 -4.34 8.35
N LEU A 594 -14.40 -4.15 8.30
CA LEU A 594 -13.41 -5.13 8.74
C LEU A 594 -12.81 -4.79 10.12
N THR A 595 -13.16 -3.65 10.73
CA THR A 595 -12.72 -3.25 12.07
C THR A 595 -13.75 -3.63 13.13
N HIS A 596 -13.30 -4.00 14.32
CA HIS A 596 -14.18 -4.30 15.47
C HIS A 596 -14.55 -3.09 16.33
N ASP A 597 -14.15 -1.88 15.90
CA ASP A 597 -14.45 -0.62 16.56
C ASP A 597 -15.50 0.19 15.77
N PRO A 598 -16.79 0.13 16.16
CA PRO A 598 -17.84 0.93 15.53
C PRO A 598 -17.68 2.44 15.81
N THR A 599 -16.99 2.84 16.87
CA THR A 599 -16.76 4.25 17.21
C THR A 599 -15.65 4.89 16.36
N SER A 600 -14.63 4.14 15.94
CA SER A 600 -13.63 4.66 14.99
C SER A 600 -14.23 4.84 13.60
N ALA A 601 -15.13 3.94 13.18
CA ALA A 601 -15.71 3.93 11.85
C ALA A 601 -16.54 5.18 11.53
N GLU A 602 -17.38 5.59 12.47
CA GLU A 602 -18.18 6.81 12.34
C GLU A 602 -17.29 8.06 12.40
N SER A 603 -16.25 8.04 13.24
CA SER A 603 -15.26 9.11 13.31
C SER A 603 -14.49 9.30 12.00
N ASP A 604 -14.12 8.21 11.32
CA ASP A 604 -13.33 8.28 10.08
C ASP A 604 -14.10 8.92 8.93
N LEU A 605 -15.41 8.63 8.79
CA LEU A 605 -16.26 9.26 7.78
C LEU A 605 -16.55 10.74 8.08
N LEU A 606 -16.62 11.13 9.36
CA LEU A 606 -16.83 12.53 9.76
C LEU A 606 -15.68 13.44 9.31
N VAL A 607 -14.45 12.94 9.23
CA VAL A 607 -13.32 13.71 8.68
C VAL A 607 -13.59 14.14 7.24
N TRP A 608 -14.11 13.22 6.43
CA TRP A 608 -14.48 13.47 5.04
C TRP A 608 -15.73 14.34 4.92
N ALA A 609 -16.69 14.19 5.83
CA ALA A 609 -17.86 15.05 5.92
C ALA A 609 -17.48 16.52 6.21
N HIS A 610 -16.58 16.75 7.16
CA HIS A 610 -16.07 18.09 7.48
C HIS A 610 -15.32 18.69 6.29
N LEU A 611 -14.46 17.92 5.63
CA LEU A 611 -13.77 18.39 4.42
C LEU A 611 -14.76 18.74 3.29
N ALA A 612 -15.79 17.92 3.09
CA ALA A 612 -16.84 18.21 2.12
C ALA A 612 -17.57 19.53 2.45
N ALA A 613 -17.87 19.77 3.74
CA ALA A 613 -18.49 21.02 4.19
C ALA A 613 -17.57 22.23 3.95
N GLU A 614 -16.28 22.13 4.28
CA GLU A 614 -15.27 23.17 4.02
C GLU A 614 -15.17 23.55 2.55
N LEU A 615 -15.32 22.58 1.64
CA LEU A 615 -15.30 22.78 0.18
C LEU A 615 -16.65 23.24 -0.40
N GLY A 616 -17.66 23.46 0.45
CA GLY A 616 -19.01 23.88 0.04
C GLY A 616 -19.80 22.78 -0.66
N LEU A 617 -19.49 21.51 -0.39
CA LEU A 617 -20.20 20.33 -0.91
C LEU A 617 -21.26 19.85 0.09
N ALA A 618 -22.21 20.72 0.42
CA ALA A 618 -23.15 20.52 1.54
C ALA A 618 -23.95 19.20 1.49
N GLN A 619 -24.42 18.79 0.31
CA GLN A 619 -25.15 17.52 0.16
C GLN A 619 -24.26 16.30 0.45
N LEU A 620 -23.01 16.33 0.00
CA LEU A 620 -22.06 15.25 0.28
C LEU A 620 -21.72 15.21 1.78
N ALA A 621 -21.50 16.37 2.40
CA ALA A 621 -21.25 16.46 3.83
C ALA A 621 -22.41 15.88 4.67
N ASP A 622 -23.66 16.16 4.29
CA ASP A 622 -24.85 15.59 4.95
C ASP A 622 -24.91 14.07 4.83
N VAL A 623 -24.76 13.52 3.62
CA VAL A 623 -24.77 12.07 3.38
C VAL A 623 -23.68 11.37 4.20
N LEU A 624 -22.46 11.91 4.21
CA LEU A 624 -21.34 11.36 4.98
C LEU A 624 -21.57 11.45 6.50
N SER A 625 -22.16 12.54 6.99
CA SER A 625 -22.45 12.73 8.42
C SER A 625 -23.55 11.78 8.93
N ARG A 626 -24.46 11.37 8.05
CA ARG A 626 -25.54 10.41 8.36
C ARG A 626 -25.13 8.95 8.18
N ALA A 627 -24.01 8.67 7.51
CA ALA A 627 -23.53 7.32 7.28
C ALA A 627 -23.24 6.60 8.62
N ARG A 628 -23.71 5.35 8.74
CA ARG A 628 -23.50 4.51 9.91
C ARG A 628 -22.98 3.14 9.47
N PRO A 629 -21.68 3.02 9.09
CA PRO A 629 -21.11 1.75 8.66
C PRO A 629 -21.28 0.63 9.68
N ALA A 630 -21.24 0.96 10.97
CA ALA A 630 -21.52 0.04 12.05
C ALA A 630 -22.93 -0.59 11.98
N ALA A 631 -23.93 0.14 11.49
CA ALA A 631 -25.28 -0.38 11.31
C ALA A 631 -25.39 -1.30 10.09
N TRP A 632 -24.54 -1.11 9.08
CA TRP A 632 -24.47 -2.01 7.91
C TRP A 632 -23.90 -3.40 8.25
N LEU A 633 -23.29 -3.53 9.43
CA LEU A 633 -22.88 -4.81 10.03
C LEU A 633 -24.02 -5.55 10.75
N LYS A 634 -25.06 -4.85 11.23
CA LYS A 634 -25.97 -5.31 12.31
C LYS A 634 -27.03 -6.34 11.95
N HIS A 635 -26.99 -6.97 10.77
CA HIS A 635 -27.79 -8.18 10.55
C HIS A 635 -27.20 -9.46 11.20
N THR A 636 -26.14 -9.32 12.03
CA THR A 636 -25.44 -10.46 12.68
C THR A 636 -25.21 -10.30 14.20
N GLU A 637 -26.10 -9.65 14.95
CA GLU A 637 -26.09 -9.77 16.43
C GLU A 637 -27.07 -10.87 16.89
N PRO A 638 -26.61 -12.02 17.45
CA PRO A 638 -27.43 -12.78 18.38
C PRO A 638 -27.58 -11.95 19.66
N ALA A 639 -28.81 -11.81 20.15
CA ALA A 639 -29.12 -11.11 21.39
C ALA A 639 -28.39 -11.74 22.59
N GLY A 640 -27.61 -10.94 23.33
CA GLY A 640 -27.13 -11.32 24.67
C GLY A 640 -25.75 -10.77 25.03
N ARG A 641 -25.70 -9.84 25.98
CA ARG A 641 -24.46 -9.38 26.64
C ARG A 641 -24.03 -10.38 27.72
N ASP A 642 -23.72 -11.62 27.34
CA ASP A 642 -23.01 -12.51 28.25
C ASP A 642 -21.84 -13.17 27.54
N GLY A 643 -20.65 -13.05 28.14
CA GLY A 643 -19.35 -13.28 27.50
C GLY A 643 -19.05 -14.73 27.13
N SER A 644 -19.99 -15.65 27.27
CA SER A 644 -19.77 -17.10 27.12
C SER A 644 -20.18 -17.69 25.78
N LEU A 645 -20.77 -16.93 24.84
CA LEU A 645 -21.28 -17.48 23.57
C LEU A 645 -20.89 -16.68 22.30
N ARG A 646 -19.75 -15.96 22.30
CA ARG A 646 -19.21 -15.38 21.04
C ARG A 646 -18.58 -16.43 20.12
N ALA A 647 -18.05 -17.53 20.67
CA ALA A 647 -17.21 -18.46 19.92
C ALA A 647 -17.99 -19.43 19.01
N GLU A 648 -19.24 -19.79 19.36
CA GLU A 648 -20.00 -20.81 18.62
C GLU A 648 -20.90 -20.22 17.52
N ALA A 649 -21.39 -18.98 17.67
CA ALA A 649 -22.30 -18.36 16.70
C ALA A 649 -21.60 -17.74 15.47
N ILE A 650 -20.33 -17.32 15.60
CA ILE A 650 -19.56 -16.68 14.51
C ILE A 650 -18.77 -17.72 13.66
N ALA A 651 -18.72 -18.98 14.10
CA ALA A 651 -17.86 -20.01 13.52
C ALA A 651 -18.35 -20.58 12.17
N GLY A 652 -19.56 -20.25 11.69
CA GLY A 652 -20.17 -20.90 10.53
C GLY A 652 -20.53 -20.00 9.34
N ASP A 653 -20.93 -18.75 9.58
CA ASP A 653 -21.51 -17.90 8.52
C ASP A 653 -20.68 -16.64 8.29
N GLN A 654 -19.94 -16.63 7.17
CA GLN A 654 -19.11 -15.50 6.73
C GLN A 654 -19.86 -14.55 5.77
N SER A 655 -21.16 -14.78 5.54
CA SER A 655 -22.04 -13.94 4.70
C SER A 655 -21.98 -12.46 5.07
N TRP A 656 -21.75 -12.15 6.34
CA TRP A 656 -21.72 -10.79 6.86
C TRP A 656 -20.70 -9.87 6.16
N ARG A 657 -19.54 -10.38 5.72
CA ARG A 657 -18.55 -9.56 4.98
C ARG A 657 -19.04 -9.20 3.59
N ALA A 658 -19.62 -10.18 2.89
CA ALA A 658 -20.24 -9.97 1.60
C ALA A 658 -21.41 -8.98 1.74
N ASP A 659 -22.20 -9.10 2.81
CA ASP A 659 -23.30 -8.18 3.13
C ASP A 659 -22.81 -6.77 3.41
N VAL A 660 -21.69 -6.59 4.11
CA VAL A 660 -21.12 -5.25 4.31
C VAL A 660 -20.65 -4.63 3.01
N MET A 661 -19.88 -5.37 2.20
CA MET A 661 -19.43 -4.87 0.91
C MET A 661 -20.62 -4.50 0.02
N LYS A 662 -21.65 -5.35 0.01
CA LYS A 662 -22.92 -5.11 -0.67
C LYS A 662 -23.64 -3.87 -0.15
N ASN A 663 -23.73 -3.68 1.16
CA ASN A 663 -24.38 -2.52 1.76
C ASN A 663 -23.63 -1.22 1.44
N VAL A 664 -22.30 -1.25 1.42
CA VAL A 664 -21.49 -0.10 0.98
C VAL A 664 -21.70 0.19 -0.51
N ASP A 665 -21.79 -0.84 -1.36
CA ASP A 665 -22.07 -0.66 -2.79
C ASP A 665 -23.49 -0.12 -3.02
N ILE A 666 -24.49 -0.55 -2.24
CA ILE A 666 -25.84 0.03 -2.24
C ILE A 666 -25.79 1.50 -1.82
N TRP A 667 -25.04 1.84 -0.76
CA TRP A 667 -24.89 3.22 -0.31
C TRP A 667 -24.22 4.10 -1.36
N LEU A 668 -23.17 3.60 -2.02
CA LEU A 668 -22.53 4.26 -3.16
C LEU A 668 -23.56 4.53 -4.27
N GLY A 669 -24.29 3.49 -4.71
CA GLY A 669 -25.25 3.61 -5.80
C GLY A 669 -26.45 4.52 -5.49
N CYS A 670 -26.95 4.51 -4.26
CA CYS A 670 -28.18 5.22 -3.88
C CYS A 670 -27.94 6.65 -3.40
N GLU A 671 -26.88 6.92 -2.62
CA GLU A 671 -26.68 8.23 -1.98
C GLU A 671 -25.47 9.01 -2.52
N LEU A 672 -24.38 8.35 -2.92
CA LEU A 672 -23.17 9.06 -3.38
C LEU A 672 -23.13 9.28 -4.89
N ARG A 673 -23.51 8.27 -5.68
CA ARG A 673 -23.48 8.32 -7.14
C ARG A 673 -24.34 9.43 -7.74
N PRO A 674 -25.57 9.69 -7.26
CA PRO A 674 -26.35 10.83 -7.75
C PRO A 674 -25.63 12.17 -7.57
N LEU A 675 -24.86 12.33 -6.49
CA LEU A 675 -24.06 13.54 -6.24
C LEU A 675 -22.87 13.63 -7.19
N LEU A 676 -22.21 12.52 -7.47
CA LEU A 676 -21.12 12.42 -8.43
C LEU A 676 -21.60 12.73 -9.84
N ASP A 677 -22.72 12.16 -10.26
CA ASP A 677 -23.35 12.39 -11.56
C ASP A 677 -23.80 13.85 -11.75
N ALA A 678 -24.41 14.44 -10.72
CA ALA A 678 -24.78 15.85 -10.73
C ALA A 678 -23.56 16.77 -10.75
N SER A 679 -22.46 16.37 -10.10
CA SER A 679 -21.18 17.08 -10.16
C SER A 679 -20.56 17.01 -11.55
N ARG A 680 -20.50 15.81 -12.13
CA ARG A 680 -20.02 15.55 -13.49
C ARG A 680 -20.80 16.37 -14.52
N THR A 681 -22.13 16.32 -14.46
CA THR A 681 -23.02 17.04 -15.39
C THR A 681 -22.83 18.55 -15.32
N ARG A 682 -22.63 19.12 -14.13
CA ARG A 682 -22.35 20.56 -13.97
C ARG A 682 -20.95 20.95 -14.44
N ALA A 683 -19.99 20.03 -14.34
CA ALA A 683 -18.60 20.32 -14.64
C ALA A 683 -18.30 20.26 -16.14
N LEU A 684 -18.92 19.32 -16.86
CA LEU A 684 -18.71 19.08 -18.27
C LEU A 684 -19.50 20.03 -19.16
N ARG A 685 -18.95 20.31 -20.34
CA ARG A 685 -19.66 21.00 -21.43
C ARG A 685 -20.72 20.07 -22.03
N ALA A 686 -21.80 20.66 -22.56
CA ALA A 686 -22.89 19.92 -23.19
C ALA A 686 -22.44 19.09 -24.42
N GLU A 687 -21.47 19.61 -25.18
CA GLU A 687 -20.84 18.90 -26.30
C GLU A 687 -19.41 18.55 -25.94
N LEU A 688 -19.13 17.25 -25.79
CA LEU A 688 -17.78 16.75 -25.60
C LEU A 688 -17.04 16.65 -26.95
N PRO A 689 -15.72 16.87 -27.00
CA PRO A 689 -14.93 16.74 -28.23
C PRO A 689 -15.10 15.36 -28.86
N SER A 690 -15.09 15.23 -30.19
CA SER A 690 -15.28 13.93 -30.90
C SER A 690 -14.24 12.85 -30.56
N GLN A 691 -13.10 13.22 -29.95
CA GLN A 691 -12.13 12.25 -29.43
C GLN A 691 -12.64 11.59 -28.14
N VAL A 692 -13.48 12.31 -27.38
CA VAL A 692 -14.12 11.90 -26.12
C VAL A 692 -15.57 11.45 -26.35
N ALA A 693 -16.30 12.09 -27.28
CA ALA A 693 -17.67 11.81 -27.71
C ALA A 693 -17.70 10.83 -28.89
N PHE A 694 -18.55 9.81 -28.84
CA PHE A 694 -18.68 8.85 -29.93
C PHE A 694 -19.43 9.47 -31.12
N ALA A 695 -18.70 10.05 -32.07
CA ALA A 695 -19.14 10.21 -33.45
C ALA A 695 -17.92 10.05 -34.36
N LEU A 696 -17.96 9.09 -35.29
CA LEU A 696 -16.95 8.94 -36.33
C LEU A 696 -16.71 10.31 -37.00
N PRO A 697 -15.52 10.93 -36.84
CA PRO A 697 -15.22 12.15 -37.58
C PRO A 697 -14.98 11.77 -39.03
N SER A 698 -15.57 12.52 -39.96
CA SER A 698 -15.11 12.51 -41.35
C SER A 698 -13.60 12.83 -41.39
N PRO A 699 -12.83 12.22 -42.30
CA PRO A 699 -11.37 12.29 -42.27
C PRO A 699 -10.87 13.75 -42.31
N PRO A 700 -9.91 14.13 -41.46
CA PRO A 700 -9.32 15.46 -41.52
C PRO A 700 -8.51 15.63 -42.81
N SER A 701 -8.60 16.81 -43.42
CA SER A 701 -7.85 17.16 -44.63
C SER A 701 -6.33 17.08 -44.41
N SER A 702 -5.66 16.49 -45.40
CA SER A 702 -4.25 16.12 -45.58
C SER A 702 -3.13 17.14 -45.24
N SER A 703 -3.41 18.31 -44.66
CA SER A 703 -2.41 19.40 -44.57
C SER A 703 -1.61 19.47 -43.26
N GLY A 704 -2.08 18.87 -42.15
CA GLY A 704 -1.39 18.95 -40.85
C GLY A 704 -0.24 17.95 -40.66
N TRP A 705 -0.36 16.75 -41.22
CA TRP A 705 0.58 15.64 -40.96
C TRP A 705 1.77 15.60 -41.93
N ALA A 706 1.63 16.15 -43.14
CA ALA A 706 2.69 16.16 -44.16
C ALA A 706 3.91 17.04 -43.79
N ALA A 707 3.70 18.07 -42.96
CA ALA A 707 4.75 18.98 -42.54
C ALA A 707 5.70 18.35 -41.48
N ALA A 708 5.18 17.49 -40.60
CA ALA A 708 5.98 16.81 -39.58
C ALA A 708 6.79 15.63 -40.15
N ALA A 709 6.22 14.90 -41.13
CA ALA A 709 6.88 13.76 -41.78
C ALA A 709 8.04 14.17 -42.71
N SER A 710 7.92 15.31 -43.40
CA SER A 710 8.97 15.80 -44.31
C SER A 710 10.23 16.27 -43.56
N LEU A 711 10.07 16.87 -42.37
CA LEU A 711 11.18 17.33 -41.53
C LEU A 711 12.00 16.18 -40.91
N ALA A 712 11.37 15.03 -40.65
CA ALA A 712 12.05 13.84 -40.14
C ALA A 712 12.86 13.10 -41.22
N PHE A 713 12.44 13.20 -42.49
CA PHE A 713 13.10 12.55 -43.62
C PHE A 713 14.35 13.31 -44.10
N GLU A 714 14.33 14.65 -44.05
CA GLU A 714 15.49 15.50 -44.41
C GLU A 714 16.63 15.42 -43.38
N SER A 715 16.31 15.23 -42.11
CA SER A 715 17.29 15.04 -41.02
C SER A 715 18.12 13.74 -41.19
N ARG A 716 17.54 12.68 -41.77
CA ARG A 716 18.26 11.42 -42.08
C ARG A 716 19.14 11.51 -43.33
N ARG A 717 18.80 12.35 -44.32
CA ARG A 717 19.70 12.64 -45.46
C ARG A 717 20.93 13.47 -45.03
N ALA A 718 20.76 14.39 -44.09
CA ALA A 718 21.85 15.22 -43.57
C ALA A 718 22.81 14.46 -42.64
N SER A 719 22.37 13.36 -42.02
CA SER A 719 23.20 12.53 -41.13
C SER A 719 23.84 11.31 -41.80
N GLY A 720 23.50 11.02 -43.06
CA GLY A 720 24.14 9.99 -43.89
C GLY A 720 25.23 10.50 -44.83
N ALA A 721 25.52 11.81 -44.84
CA ALA A 721 26.50 12.44 -45.74
C ALA A 721 27.68 13.06 -44.95
N SER A 722 28.39 12.24 -44.18
CA SER A 722 29.74 12.56 -43.70
C SER A 722 30.59 11.30 -43.73
N GLY A 723 31.06 10.94 -44.92
CA GLY A 723 31.88 9.77 -45.19
C GLY A 723 32.42 9.83 -46.61
N THR A 724 33.43 10.68 -46.79
CA THR A 724 34.51 10.65 -47.81
C THR A 724 34.15 10.44 -49.29
N SER A 725 34.52 11.45 -50.09
CA SER A 725 34.82 11.36 -51.52
C SER A 725 36.07 10.54 -51.80
N GLU A 726 36.02 9.62 -52.78
CA GLU A 726 36.95 9.55 -53.93
C GLU A 726 36.65 8.32 -54.83
N GLY A 727 36.61 8.55 -56.16
CA GLY A 727 36.98 7.54 -57.17
C GLY A 727 35.89 6.88 -58.02
N GLY A 728 35.70 7.37 -59.25
CA GLY A 728 35.35 6.52 -60.41
C GLY A 728 34.04 6.79 -61.14
N ARG A 729 34.14 7.40 -62.34
CA ARG A 729 33.13 7.47 -63.43
C ARG A 729 33.70 6.74 -64.67
N PRO A 730 32.92 6.47 -65.74
CA PRO A 730 31.58 6.96 -66.08
C PRO A 730 30.45 5.93 -65.91
#